data_AF-A0A1Q9C4H9-F1
#
_entry.id   AF-A0A1Q9C4H9-F1
#
_cell.length_a   1.000
_cell.length_b   1.000
_cell.length_c   1.000
_cell.angle_alpha   90.00
_cell.angle_beta   90.00
_cell.angle_gamma   90.00
#
_symmetry.space_group_name_H-M   'P 1'
#
loop_
_entity.id
_entity.type
_entity.pdbx_description
1 polymer ?
#
loop_
_entity_poly.entity_id
_entity_poly.type
_entity_poly.pdbx_seq_one_letter_code
_entity_poly.pdbx_strand_id
1 'polypeptide(L)'
;MKSLWLASLAIWVLNPVVAKKFGKEDPRGLQLALLERAEGDARASSNFSEEALDAVVSAKALEAVGDAFSDAGNALGGVVETAGNSIATAAVQTVNTLTEAGMTLGSAVANAAVVVGKHIVKAAETQLAALPAAIKTVAEDIGKAAVQVGSVVADVGELAADATLHLAGDILQRAQSSIQQGVKLAEKVGKFIADKAVALGGEVAKLGPLVAGLAEAAWNEIKGFLSCFTESLTLCHVLLGGQCDCNAGSHVTPDASGFSMRCVFDSSSDFASGFGIRAVPAQKFPGRTAKGTVILPGDEYVQAYKMAGQIMRSRQALKERKAKAPIGSCESALDLAFEGAAQFAPDISISMSFNGDTEISIKGLIRASIDALVSAQGSCAFHAEKGIPRLPKSKVICGAYFCLAIMLQVVAELDIKGVLTGTLEISADVDFEIEGTVTVNPLGEAKANFRNPWIKHQDGFAIGASASSSVRVGMGPVLTVWPVPGIPINFHAMINAEAKAMGTLSFSSGMFLLQEESHHSTGTDMNASSTRSNEIGMCGAAALSTYADVDITSFALPSSFRAAMSTSFLMDQITAAVIAGATAMTRLVTGAMACIPGGAAVENTIMSAANTAASAIAGLIPDLDLDFSVESIQLMAPQKLWCKEVFKTPGFDAAPCAAEIGCKFAGRPPPRGVEMAPPEQVTNHVESDGAAAACHDIPMGDRFIQLGRFRLADIDGNHFSISHEEGPTTIQIFRNDGTLHGGPRSDYSPWTREVGASKGIHFGFQYIQIGNFRLGAYDDTHLTISHVDGKTAQVFRSDGTLHPGPRDDFSTFDRAEGVPAGISFGDRFIQLGRFRIGDSDGNNLVVTHPETHVIQMYRHDGTRHKTLLQILPKLPRIPRKGKLGKRLRKARAINNLGKKVKERSPAAWTCHDIAEMAFGVCDPDFGAWGDRFIQLGEWRLAAIDDTHFSISHKDGQTAQIYRSDGSLHPGPRTDYGAWHRALGFPFGITFGPGFIQIGKFRLGAANDEHFSISHRDGNTIQIFRDDGTRHTGPRQDWGLWGITAGPASGVTFGDRFLQLGKFRIGDVNGRRFVVTHLKTGNLLQLYNSDGTLDPDESASWAGQLNNRYAQFHCGGIQTILGTCPGITTGDRFMQLGDWRLAAMDNNHFSI
;
A
#
# COMPACT_ATOMS: atom_id res chain seq x y z
N MET A 1 39.57 -26.33 77.61
CA MET A 1 40.63 -26.24 76.57
C MET A 1 40.49 -24.86 75.95
N LYS A 2 41.42 -23.93 76.18
CA LYS A 2 42.62 -23.62 75.36
C LYS A 2 42.28 -23.09 73.94
N SER A 3 42.72 -21.92 73.45
CA SER A 3 43.32 -20.72 74.11
C SER A 3 43.50 -19.54 73.11
N LEU A 4 43.28 -18.29 73.60
CA LEU A 4 44.01 -17.01 73.40
C LEU A 4 44.98 -16.83 72.19
N TRP A 5 44.97 -15.72 71.44
CA TRP A 5 45.46 -14.33 71.71
C TRP A 5 45.01 -13.37 70.55
N LEU A 6 45.23 -12.04 70.48
CA LEU A 6 45.06 -10.86 71.37
C LEU A 6 45.22 -9.57 70.46
N ALA A 7 45.23 -8.32 70.98
CA ALA A 7 45.13 -7.10 70.13
C ALA A 7 45.79 -5.78 70.66
N SER A 8 46.00 -4.82 69.73
CA SER A 8 46.04 -3.33 69.88
C SER A 8 47.32 -2.55 70.28
N LEU A 9 47.39 -1.29 69.78
CA LEU A 9 48.24 -0.11 70.17
C LEU A 9 49.76 -0.14 69.82
N ALA A 10 50.55 0.96 69.74
CA ALA A 10 50.36 2.41 70.01
C ALA A 10 51.21 3.36 69.07
N ILE A 11 51.45 4.62 69.46
CA ILE A 11 52.11 5.73 68.70
C ILE A 11 53.29 6.35 69.51
N TRP A 12 54.39 6.79 68.86
CA TRP A 12 55.28 7.96 69.18
C TRP A 12 56.39 8.08 68.08
N VAL A 13 56.87 9.21 67.51
CA VAL A 13 57.32 10.58 67.92
C VAL A 13 58.87 10.73 67.85
N LEU A 14 59.37 11.68 67.03
CA LEU A 14 60.49 12.59 67.35
C LEU A 14 60.70 13.71 66.29
N ASN A 15 61.45 14.76 66.66
CA ASN A 15 61.77 16.05 65.98
C ASN A 15 63.09 16.58 66.64
N PRO A 16 63.69 17.79 66.42
CA PRO A 16 63.45 18.88 65.44
C PRO A 16 64.74 19.47 64.78
N VAL A 17 64.65 20.62 64.07
CA VAL A 17 65.49 21.86 64.24
C VAL A 17 65.19 22.97 63.18
N VAL A 18 64.78 24.17 63.66
CA VAL A 18 65.08 25.58 63.25
C VAL A 18 65.16 26.00 61.74
N ALA A 19 64.65 27.17 61.25
CA ALA A 19 63.65 28.17 61.71
C ALA A 19 63.35 29.31 60.65
N LYS A 20 62.26 30.09 60.88
CA LYS A 20 61.85 31.43 60.31
C LYS A 20 61.42 31.45 58.81
N LYS A 21 60.19 31.86 58.41
CA LYS A 21 59.37 33.10 58.62
C LYS A 21 59.93 34.27 57.78
N PHE A 22 59.20 35.01 56.92
CA PHE A 22 57.80 35.52 56.89
C PHE A 22 56.90 34.86 55.79
N GLY A 23 55.71 35.33 55.33
CA GLY A 23 55.00 36.63 55.47
C GLY A 23 53.47 36.64 55.16
N LYS A 24 53.00 37.67 54.41
CA LYS A 24 51.58 38.07 54.09
C LYS A 24 51.57 38.89 52.76
N GLU A 25 50.49 39.36 52.10
CA GLU A 25 49.10 39.78 52.48
C GLU A 25 47.98 39.44 51.45
N ASP A 26 46.73 39.72 51.84
CA ASP A 26 45.42 39.75 51.12
C ASP A 26 45.20 41.20 50.57
N PRO A 27 44.05 41.70 50.01
CA PRO A 27 42.83 41.09 49.43
C PRO A 27 42.36 41.61 48.03
N ARG A 28 41.36 40.92 47.41
CA ARG A 28 40.24 41.43 46.54
C ARG A 28 40.62 42.24 45.26
N GLY A 29 39.82 42.34 44.19
CA GLY A 29 38.46 41.89 43.84
C GLY A 29 37.78 42.96 42.94
N LEU A 30 36.77 42.59 42.11
CA LEU A 30 36.06 43.46 41.12
C LEU A 30 36.92 43.94 39.91
N GLN A 31 36.39 44.32 38.73
CA GLN A 31 35.16 43.95 38.00
C GLN A 31 35.23 44.41 36.52
N LEU A 32 34.17 44.10 35.75
CA LEU A 32 33.72 44.74 34.50
C LEU A 32 34.40 44.37 33.16
N ALA A 33 33.68 44.70 32.08
CA ALA A 33 33.89 44.31 30.69
C ALA A 33 33.23 45.36 29.76
N LEU A 34 33.12 45.05 28.46
CA LEU A 34 32.43 45.79 27.38
C LEU A 34 33.11 47.08 26.88
N LEU A 35 33.49 47.08 25.60
CA LEU A 35 32.74 47.82 24.57
C LEU A 35 32.96 47.19 23.18
N GLU A 36 32.17 47.59 22.19
CA GLU A 36 32.14 47.02 20.83
C GLU A 36 32.67 47.95 19.73
N ARG A 37 32.75 47.39 18.51
CA ARG A 37 32.46 47.99 17.18
C ARG A 37 33.55 48.75 16.38
N ALA A 38 33.87 48.09 15.25
CA ALA A 38 33.61 48.54 13.87
C ALA A 38 34.67 49.33 13.05
N GLU A 39 34.87 48.81 11.83
CA GLU A 39 35.13 49.49 10.53
C GLU A 39 36.43 50.29 10.27
N GLY A 40 36.90 50.25 9.00
CA GLY A 40 37.59 51.40 8.38
C GLY A 40 39.01 51.21 7.82
N ASP A 41 39.15 50.44 6.73
CA ASP A 41 40.30 50.30 5.79
C ASP A 41 41.51 51.27 5.84
N ALA A 42 42.70 50.71 5.59
CA ALA A 42 43.90 51.48 5.24
C ALA A 42 44.87 50.81 4.22
N ARG A 43 44.56 51.00 2.92
CA ARG A 43 45.49 51.28 1.78
C ARG A 43 46.48 50.23 1.22
N ALA A 44 46.59 50.31 -0.12
CA ALA A 44 47.75 50.01 -1.01
C ALA A 44 48.02 48.54 -1.39
N SER A 45 48.31 48.18 -2.66
CA SER A 45 48.46 49.01 -3.89
C SER A 45 48.21 48.25 -5.21
N SER A 46 47.47 48.89 -6.16
CA SER A 46 47.47 48.75 -7.64
C SER A 46 47.34 47.34 -8.28
N ASN A 47 46.34 46.99 -9.11
CA ASN A 47 45.73 47.62 -10.32
C ASN A 47 46.69 47.58 -11.55
N PHE A 48 46.28 47.35 -12.82
CA PHE A 48 44.99 47.65 -13.52
C PHE A 48 44.54 46.54 -14.53
N SER A 49 43.62 46.84 -15.46
CA SER A 49 42.86 45.93 -16.35
C SER A 49 43.17 46.02 -17.86
N GLU A 50 42.60 45.07 -18.62
CA GLU A 50 42.14 45.10 -20.04
C GLU A 50 43.11 45.19 -21.26
N GLU A 51 42.83 44.28 -22.21
CA GLU A 51 42.88 44.32 -23.71
C GLU A 51 44.09 44.82 -24.54
N ALA A 52 44.73 43.88 -25.27
CA ALA A 52 45.15 43.90 -26.71
C ALA A 52 45.89 42.55 -27.01
N LEU A 53 45.54 41.69 -27.99
CA LEU A 53 45.53 41.79 -29.47
C LEU A 53 46.86 42.26 -30.10
N ASP A 54 47.40 41.65 -31.17
CA ASP A 54 47.03 40.46 -31.98
C ASP A 54 48.37 39.77 -32.44
N ALA A 55 48.53 38.70 -33.24
CA ALA A 55 47.77 37.96 -34.27
C ALA A 55 48.46 36.55 -34.46
N VAL A 56 48.19 35.64 -35.44
CA VAL A 56 47.43 35.62 -36.71
C VAL A 56 47.02 34.15 -37.03
N VAL A 57 46.03 33.92 -37.92
CA VAL A 57 45.67 32.65 -38.63
C VAL A 57 45.08 31.51 -37.76
N SER A 58 43.91 30.91 -38.00
CA SER A 58 42.62 31.25 -38.67
C SER A 58 41.71 30.00 -38.61
N ALA A 59 40.37 30.01 -38.69
CA ALA A 59 39.34 31.03 -38.43
C ALA A 59 37.93 30.37 -38.52
N LYS A 60 36.87 31.07 -38.08
CA LYS A 60 35.42 30.81 -38.33
C LYS A 60 34.80 29.46 -37.93
N ALA A 61 34.08 29.43 -36.79
CA ALA A 61 32.83 28.66 -36.64
C ALA A 61 32.04 28.94 -35.32
N LEU A 62 31.74 30.19 -34.92
CA LEU A 62 30.73 30.45 -33.85
C LEU A 62 30.16 31.89 -33.78
N GLU A 63 30.08 32.60 -34.91
CA GLU A 63 29.57 33.98 -35.02
C GLU A 63 28.46 34.06 -36.08
N ALA A 64 27.41 33.25 -35.89
CA ALA A 64 26.35 33.05 -36.90
C ALA A 64 24.97 32.71 -36.32
N VAL A 65 24.76 32.92 -35.01
CA VAL A 65 23.52 32.54 -34.29
C VAL A 65 22.91 33.68 -33.48
N GLY A 66 23.71 34.69 -33.07
CA GLY A 66 23.20 35.89 -32.41
C GLY A 66 22.41 36.79 -33.37
N ASP A 67 23.06 37.27 -34.42
CA ASP A 67 22.51 38.27 -35.35
C ASP A 67 21.25 37.76 -36.08
N ALA A 68 21.18 36.45 -36.33
CA ALA A 68 20.04 35.79 -36.98
C ALA A 68 18.71 35.97 -36.21
N PHE A 69 18.74 36.20 -34.90
CA PHE A 69 17.54 36.50 -34.10
C PHE A 69 17.23 38.01 -33.98
N SER A 70 18.21 38.89 -34.22
CA SER A 70 18.00 40.35 -34.26
C SER A 70 17.33 40.77 -35.57
N ASP A 71 17.84 40.30 -36.71
CA ASP A 71 17.35 40.73 -38.02
C ASP A 71 15.96 40.16 -38.36
N ALA A 72 15.64 38.96 -37.85
CA ALA A 72 14.31 38.37 -37.96
C ALA A 72 13.22 39.23 -37.27
N GLY A 73 13.56 39.91 -36.18
CA GLY A 73 12.65 40.83 -35.48
C GLY A 73 12.38 42.12 -36.27
N ASN A 74 13.41 42.68 -36.90
CA ASN A 74 13.29 43.92 -37.66
C ASN A 74 12.60 43.73 -39.03
N ALA A 75 12.72 42.56 -39.65
CA ALA A 75 12.11 42.26 -40.96
C ALA A 75 10.56 42.28 -40.96
N LEU A 76 9.91 42.08 -39.81
CA LEU A 76 8.44 42.02 -39.68
C LEU A 76 7.77 43.38 -39.42
N GLY A 77 8.53 44.44 -39.14
CA GLY A 77 7.98 45.79 -38.89
C GLY A 77 7.84 46.67 -40.13
N GLY A 78 8.34 46.25 -41.30
CA GLY A 78 8.73 47.15 -42.39
C GLY A 78 7.90 47.13 -43.68
N VAL A 79 6.78 46.39 -43.78
CA VAL A 79 6.03 46.24 -45.05
C VAL A 79 4.53 46.50 -44.89
N VAL A 80 4.18 47.73 -44.49
CA VAL A 80 2.85 48.32 -44.72
C VAL A 80 3.02 49.74 -45.27
N GLU A 81 3.67 49.89 -46.44
CA GLU A 81 3.52 51.10 -47.25
C GLU A 81 3.74 50.89 -48.76
N THR A 82 2.75 51.34 -49.54
CA THR A 82 2.78 51.85 -50.92
C THR A 82 3.45 51.04 -52.05
N ALA A 83 2.61 50.63 -53.02
CA ALA A 83 2.97 49.89 -54.24
C ALA A 83 3.73 50.72 -55.31
N GLY A 84 4.44 50.02 -56.23
CA GLY A 84 5.08 50.65 -57.39
C GLY A 84 5.74 49.73 -58.44
N ASN A 85 4.94 49.20 -59.39
CA ASN A 85 5.33 48.76 -60.75
C ASN A 85 6.60 47.90 -60.99
N SER A 86 6.44 46.58 -61.19
CA SER A 86 6.89 45.87 -62.43
C SER A 86 6.56 44.36 -62.40
N ILE A 87 5.40 43.98 -62.97
CA ILE A 87 4.86 42.62 -62.87
C ILE A 87 5.35 41.75 -64.05
N ALA A 88 6.60 41.28 -63.96
CA ALA A 88 7.16 40.30 -64.91
C ALA A 88 8.06 39.26 -64.22
N THR A 89 8.99 39.70 -63.36
CA THR A 89 9.97 38.80 -62.71
C THR A 89 9.40 38.07 -61.50
N ALA A 90 8.54 38.75 -60.72
CA ALA A 90 7.95 38.20 -59.50
C ALA A 90 7.07 36.95 -59.76
N ALA A 91 6.40 36.87 -60.91
CA ALA A 91 5.50 35.74 -61.22
C ALA A 91 6.22 34.38 -61.24
N VAL A 92 7.48 34.33 -61.68
CA VAL A 92 8.28 33.09 -61.69
C VAL A 92 8.76 32.73 -60.28
N GLN A 93 9.17 33.73 -59.49
CA GLN A 93 9.59 33.49 -58.10
C GLN A 93 8.41 33.08 -57.22
N THR A 94 7.27 33.77 -57.28
CA THR A 94 6.09 33.42 -56.47
C THR A 94 5.55 32.02 -56.77
N VAL A 95 5.52 31.59 -58.05
CA VAL A 95 5.10 30.21 -58.41
C VAL A 95 6.07 29.17 -57.88
N ASN A 96 7.39 29.43 -57.93
CA ASN A 96 8.38 28.55 -57.33
C ASN A 96 8.21 28.51 -55.80
N THR A 97 8.06 29.66 -55.12
CA THR A 97 7.83 29.73 -53.67
C THR A 97 6.51 29.07 -53.25
N LEU A 98 5.46 29.11 -54.06
CA LEU A 98 4.19 28.42 -53.77
C LEU A 98 4.31 26.90 -53.99
N THR A 99 5.10 26.48 -54.97
CA THR A 99 5.41 25.07 -55.21
C THR A 99 6.32 24.52 -54.12
N GLU A 100 7.31 25.30 -53.67
CA GLU A 100 8.12 25.02 -52.49
C GLU A 100 7.30 25.05 -51.22
N ALA A 101 6.31 25.94 -51.05
CA ALA A 101 5.41 25.96 -49.89
C ALA A 101 4.47 24.73 -49.88
N GLY A 102 3.94 24.34 -51.05
CA GLY A 102 3.14 23.12 -51.20
C GLY A 102 3.96 21.85 -50.95
N MET A 103 5.19 21.80 -51.47
CA MET A 103 6.15 20.73 -51.14
C MET A 103 6.64 20.82 -49.69
N THR A 104 6.70 22.00 -49.08
CA THR A 104 7.09 22.19 -47.66
C THR A 104 5.95 21.80 -46.73
N LEU A 105 4.67 21.99 -47.08
CA LEU A 105 3.55 21.51 -46.27
C LEU A 105 3.32 20.01 -46.48
N GLY A 106 3.37 19.54 -47.73
CA GLY A 106 3.33 18.10 -48.06
C GLY A 106 4.49 17.34 -47.43
N SER A 107 5.71 17.90 -47.48
CA SER A 107 6.86 17.35 -46.75
C SER A 107 6.86 17.71 -45.27
N ALA A 108 6.14 18.71 -44.75
CA ALA A 108 5.99 18.89 -43.30
C ALA A 108 5.04 17.86 -42.71
N VAL A 109 4.01 17.42 -43.44
CA VAL A 109 3.13 16.31 -43.01
C VAL A 109 3.83 14.96 -43.22
N ALA A 110 4.47 14.73 -44.36
CA ALA A 110 5.25 13.51 -44.59
C ALA A 110 6.48 13.43 -43.67
N ASN A 111 7.18 14.55 -43.45
CA ASN A 111 8.22 14.62 -42.42
C ASN A 111 7.60 14.52 -41.03
N ALA A 112 6.45 15.09 -40.67
CA ALA A 112 5.88 14.88 -39.33
C ALA A 112 5.60 13.40 -39.06
N ALA A 113 5.06 12.65 -40.03
CA ALA A 113 4.93 11.19 -39.93
C ALA A 113 6.31 10.51 -39.82
N VAL A 114 7.27 10.88 -40.66
CA VAL A 114 8.65 10.35 -40.67
C VAL A 114 9.48 10.85 -39.48
N VAL A 115 9.08 11.90 -38.76
CA VAL A 115 9.77 12.56 -37.64
C VAL A 115 9.10 12.21 -36.32
N VAL A 116 7.85 11.78 -36.28
CA VAL A 116 7.30 11.01 -35.15
C VAL A 116 7.81 9.57 -35.23
N GLY A 117 7.75 8.92 -36.40
CA GLY A 117 8.38 7.62 -36.63
C GLY A 117 9.88 7.65 -36.33
N LYS A 118 10.61 8.65 -36.86
CA LYS A 118 11.99 8.86 -36.44
C LYS A 118 12.13 9.39 -35.03
N HIS A 119 11.23 10.12 -34.37
CA HIS A 119 11.45 10.48 -32.95
C HIS A 119 11.21 9.32 -32.00
N ILE A 120 10.41 8.31 -32.37
CA ILE A 120 10.31 7.07 -31.60
C ILE A 120 11.60 6.24 -31.78
N VAL A 121 12.02 5.98 -33.02
CA VAL A 121 13.29 5.27 -33.31
C VAL A 121 14.50 6.06 -32.78
N LYS A 122 14.55 7.37 -33.01
CA LYS A 122 15.64 8.26 -32.62
C LYS A 122 15.53 8.74 -31.17
N ALA A 123 14.45 8.50 -30.43
CA ALA A 123 14.52 8.58 -28.96
C ALA A 123 15.37 7.42 -28.43
N ALA A 124 15.15 6.21 -28.94
CA ALA A 124 16.02 5.07 -28.64
C ALA A 124 17.46 5.29 -29.14
N GLU A 125 17.66 5.75 -30.39
CA GLU A 125 19.01 6.06 -30.89
C GLU A 125 19.64 7.30 -30.21
N THR A 126 18.88 8.29 -29.72
CA THR A 126 19.46 9.49 -29.08
C THR A 126 19.73 9.29 -27.59
N GLN A 127 19.01 8.43 -26.86
CA GLN A 127 19.53 7.98 -25.56
C GLN A 127 20.86 7.23 -25.71
N LEU A 128 21.09 6.56 -26.85
CA LEU A 128 22.37 5.93 -27.18
C LEU A 128 23.43 6.92 -27.72
N ALA A 129 23.03 7.98 -28.44
CA ALA A 129 23.92 8.91 -29.13
C ALA A 129 24.15 10.26 -28.43
N ALA A 130 23.39 10.60 -27.38
CA ALA A 130 23.58 11.82 -26.58
C ALA A 130 24.67 11.71 -25.51
N LEU A 131 25.42 10.60 -25.48
CA LEU A 131 26.66 10.48 -24.72
C LEU A 131 27.65 11.58 -25.17
N PRO A 132 28.09 12.50 -24.29
CA PRO A 132 28.97 13.61 -24.68
C PRO A 132 30.26 13.15 -25.34
N ALA A 133 30.85 14.01 -26.18
CA ALA A 133 32.07 13.70 -26.95
C ALA A 133 33.22 13.14 -26.10
N ALA A 134 33.34 13.57 -24.83
CA ALA A 134 34.30 13.04 -23.86
C ALA A 134 34.19 11.52 -23.67
N ILE A 135 32.98 10.94 -23.67
CA ILE A 135 32.77 9.48 -23.54
C ILE A 135 33.26 8.74 -24.81
N LYS A 136 33.17 9.39 -25.97
CA LYS A 136 33.65 8.83 -27.24
C LYS A 136 35.17 8.86 -27.34
N THR A 137 35.81 9.93 -26.87
CA THR A 137 37.28 10.00 -26.72
C THR A 137 37.78 9.00 -25.68
N VAL A 138 37.08 8.87 -24.53
CA VAL A 138 37.37 7.86 -23.51
C VAL A 138 37.32 6.44 -24.07
N ALA A 139 36.42 6.11 -25.00
CA ALA A 139 36.42 4.79 -25.65
C ALA A 139 37.67 4.55 -26.52
N GLU A 140 38.12 5.54 -27.29
CA GLU A 140 39.33 5.44 -28.12
C GLU A 140 40.64 5.47 -27.30
N ASP A 141 40.63 6.12 -26.14
CA ASP A 141 41.76 6.15 -25.22
C ASP A 141 41.81 4.92 -24.29
N ILE A 142 40.68 4.37 -23.86
CA ILE A 142 40.63 3.05 -23.19
C ILE A 142 41.19 1.97 -24.13
N GLY A 143 40.86 2.03 -25.42
CA GLY A 143 41.44 1.13 -26.44
C GLY A 143 42.97 1.18 -26.58
N LYS A 144 43.62 2.23 -26.07
CA LYS A 144 45.09 2.38 -26.03
C LYS A 144 45.66 2.14 -24.63
N ALA A 145 44.97 2.61 -23.58
CA ALA A 145 45.35 2.44 -22.19
C ALA A 145 45.28 0.98 -21.73
N ALA A 146 44.36 0.17 -22.28
CA ALA A 146 44.27 -1.27 -22.01
C ALA A 146 45.54 -2.08 -22.36
N VAL A 147 46.51 -1.46 -23.05
CA VAL A 147 47.82 -2.06 -23.40
C VAL A 147 48.96 -1.53 -22.51
N GLN A 148 48.79 -0.44 -21.75
CA GLN A 148 49.84 0.14 -20.91
C GLN A 148 49.33 0.69 -19.57
N VAL A 149 49.83 0.09 -18.48
CA VAL A 149 49.69 0.48 -17.06
C VAL A 149 48.27 0.32 -16.50
N GLY A 150 48.01 -0.54 -15.51
CA GLY A 150 48.91 -1.46 -14.80
C GLY A 150 49.35 -0.99 -13.40
N SER A 151 48.65 -0.05 -12.76
CA SER A 151 48.63 0.09 -11.30
C SER A 151 47.44 0.94 -10.78
N VAL A 152 46.88 0.52 -9.64
CA VAL A 152 45.96 1.28 -8.76
C VAL A 152 44.48 1.43 -9.22
N VAL A 153 43.57 1.00 -8.33
CA VAL A 153 42.09 1.13 -8.31
C VAL A 153 41.28 0.39 -9.40
N ALA A 154 40.70 -0.73 -8.95
CA ALA A 154 39.44 -1.37 -9.39
C ALA A 154 38.86 -2.08 -8.13
N ASP A 155 37.59 -2.49 -7.99
CA ASP A 155 36.49 -2.71 -8.95
C ASP A 155 35.14 -2.26 -8.34
N VAL A 156 34.25 -1.63 -9.15
CA VAL A 156 32.83 -1.34 -8.77
C VAL A 156 31.85 -1.53 -9.96
N GLY A 157 32.33 -1.85 -11.17
CA GLY A 157 31.60 -1.54 -12.40
C GLY A 157 30.46 -2.47 -12.84
N GLU A 158 30.54 -3.79 -12.59
CA GLU A 158 29.97 -4.75 -13.57
C GLU A 158 28.63 -5.40 -13.18
N LEU A 159 28.31 -5.57 -11.89
CA LEU A 159 27.21 -6.47 -11.46
C LEU A 159 25.83 -5.81 -11.23
N ALA A 160 25.65 -4.54 -11.58
CA ALA A 160 24.35 -3.86 -11.47
C ALA A 160 23.37 -4.18 -12.61
N ALA A 161 23.86 -4.75 -13.72
CA ALA A 161 23.07 -5.05 -14.90
C ALA A 161 22.22 -6.34 -14.75
N ASP A 162 22.87 -7.47 -14.47
CA ASP A 162 22.34 -8.82 -14.73
C ASP A 162 21.05 -9.18 -13.95
N ALA A 163 20.99 -8.89 -12.65
CA ALA A 163 19.83 -9.25 -11.83
C ALA A 163 18.60 -8.38 -12.18
N THR A 164 18.83 -7.09 -12.42
CA THR A 164 17.80 -6.14 -12.87
C THR A 164 17.25 -6.56 -14.24
N LEU A 165 18.13 -6.96 -15.16
CA LEU A 165 17.79 -7.41 -16.51
C LEU A 165 16.91 -8.67 -16.58
N HIS A 166 16.72 -9.42 -15.49
CA HIS A 166 15.98 -10.69 -15.54
C HIS A 166 14.55 -10.67 -14.99
N LEU A 167 14.25 -10.01 -13.86
CA LEU A 167 12.88 -9.93 -13.33
C LEU A 167 12.15 -8.64 -13.74
N ALA A 168 12.84 -7.49 -13.71
CA ALA A 168 12.40 -6.40 -14.57
C ALA A 168 12.52 -6.84 -16.03
N GLY A 169 13.45 -7.75 -16.36
CA GLY A 169 13.41 -8.56 -17.60
C GLY A 169 12.02 -9.10 -17.92
N ASP A 170 11.47 -10.04 -17.15
CA ASP A 170 10.16 -10.64 -17.45
C ASP A 170 9.01 -9.62 -17.48
N ILE A 171 8.92 -8.70 -16.52
CA ILE A 171 7.80 -7.72 -16.47
C ILE A 171 7.94 -6.68 -17.58
N LEU A 172 9.14 -6.14 -17.81
CA LEU A 172 9.42 -5.25 -18.93
C LEU A 172 9.36 -5.99 -20.25
N GLN A 173 9.60 -7.30 -20.34
CA GLN A 173 9.44 -8.10 -21.56
C GLN A 173 7.96 -8.40 -21.85
N ARG A 174 7.12 -8.58 -20.84
CA ARG A 174 5.65 -8.64 -21.02
C ARG A 174 5.10 -7.27 -21.42
N ALA A 175 5.50 -6.20 -20.72
CA ALA A 175 5.13 -4.83 -21.07
C ALA A 175 5.67 -4.44 -22.46
N GLN A 176 6.93 -4.73 -22.78
CA GLN A 176 7.51 -4.58 -24.11
C GLN A 176 6.87 -5.52 -25.12
N SER A 177 6.34 -6.70 -24.78
CA SER A 177 5.60 -7.53 -25.74
C SER A 177 4.28 -6.85 -26.11
N SER A 178 3.50 -6.39 -25.13
CA SER A 178 2.27 -5.62 -25.35
C SER A 178 2.54 -4.28 -26.06
N ILE A 179 3.61 -3.57 -25.69
CA ILE A 179 4.04 -2.31 -26.31
C ILE A 179 4.62 -2.57 -27.71
N GLN A 180 5.36 -3.65 -27.96
CA GLN A 180 5.85 -4.02 -29.30
C GLN A 180 4.70 -4.48 -30.19
N GLN A 181 3.68 -5.16 -29.67
CA GLN A 181 2.43 -5.41 -30.41
C GLN A 181 1.75 -4.08 -30.76
N GLY A 182 1.64 -3.16 -29.80
CA GLY A 182 1.13 -1.80 -30.00
C GLY A 182 1.96 -0.94 -30.96
N VAL A 183 3.28 -1.09 -30.99
CA VAL A 183 4.21 -0.38 -31.87
C VAL A 183 4.24 -1.01 -33.26
N LYS A 184 4.17 -2.35 -33.40
CA LYS A 184 3.95 -3.02 -34.68
C LYS A 184 2.62 -2.58 -35.32
N LEU A 185 1.57 -2.44 -34.50
CA LEU A 185 0.30 -1.84 -34.92
C LEU A 185 0.49 -0.39 -35.36
N ALA A 186 1.08 0.47 -34.52
CA ALA A 186 1.28 1.89 -34.81
C ALA A 186 2.22 2.14 -36.02
N GLU A 187 3.24 1.32 -36.23
CA GLU A 187 4.15 1.39 -37.37
C GLU A 187 3.45 0.95 -38.67
N LYS A 188 2.76 -0.21 -38.67
CA LYS A 188 2.00 -0.67 -39.85
C LYS A 188 0.90 0.33 -40.21
N VAL A 189 0.14 0.83 -39.24
CA VAL A 189 -0.92 1.83 -39.44
C VAL A 189 -0.35 3.18 -39.85
N GLY A 190 0.69 3.68 -39.18
CA GLY A 190 1.31 4.97 -39.47
C GLY A 190 1.98 5.03 -40.84
N LYS A 191 2.73 3.97 -41.20
CA LYS A 191 3.29 3.81 -42.55
C LYS A 191 2.19 3.78 -43.61
N PHE A 192 1.12 3.03 -43.36
CA PHE A 192 -0.02 2.97 -44.27
C PHE A 192 -0.72 4.32 -44.43
N ILE A 193 -0.91 5.08 -43.34
CA ILE A 193 -1.49 6.42 -43.39
C ILE A 193 -0.59 7.34 -44.22
N ALA A 194 0.74 7.23 -44.10
CA ALA A 194 1.67 7.96 -44.98
C ALA A 194 1.57 7.52 -46.45
N ASP A 195 1.59 6.21 -46.73
CA ASP A 195 1.45 5.66 -48.09
C ASP A 195 0.11 6.06 -48.74
N LYS A 196 -0.98 6.15 -47.97
CA LYS A 196 -2.28 6.63 -48.44
C LYS A 196 -2.40 8.15 -48.49
N ALA A 197 -1.71 8.91 -47.65
CA ALA A 197 -1.61 10.36 -47.80
C ALA A 197 -0.86 10.72 -49.09
N VAL A 198 0.19 9.98 -49.43
CA VAL A 198 0.90 10.08 -50.72
C VAL A 198 -0.02 9.70 -51.88
N ALA A 199 -0.76 8.59 -51.79
CA ALA A 199 -1.72 8.20 -52.83
C ALA A 199 -2.87 9.21 -53.01
N LEU A 200 -3.42 9.75 -51.91
CA LEU A 200 -4.46 10.77 -51.94
C LEU A 200 -3.94 12.09 -52.51
N GLY A 201 -2.73 12.51 -52.14
CA GLY A 201 -2.03 13.63 -52.77
C GLY A 201 -1.83 13.41 -54.28
N GLY A 202 -1.56 12.17 -54.70
CA GLY A 202 -1.49 11.76 -56.10
C GLY A 202 -2.82 11.84 -56.86
N GLU A 203 -3.96 11.63 -56.20
CA GLU A 203 -5.29 11.88 -56.79
C GLU A 203 -5.65 13.37 -56.80
N VAL A 204 -5.37 14.10 -55.72
CA VAL A 204 -5.59 15.55 -55.62
C VAL A 204 -4.76 16.30 -56.67
N ALA A 205 -3.53 15.85 -56.95
CA ALA A 205 -2.70 16.41 -58.03
C ALA A 205 -3.34 16.29 -59.43
N LYS A 206 -4.27 15.35 -59.65
CA LYS A 206 -5.00 15.22 -60.94
C LYS A 206 -6.12 16.25 -61.10
N LEU A 207 -6.53 16.95 -60.03
CA LEU A 207 -7.53 18.04 -60.11
C LEU A 207 -6.98 19.30 -60.81
N GLY A 208 -5.66 19.38 -61.01
CA GLY A 208 -5.02 20.39 -61.85
C GLY A 208 -5.06 21.82 -61.30
N PRO A 209 -4.80 22.83 -62.14
CA PRO A 209 -4.55 24.21 -61.69
C PRO A 209 -5.71 24.95 -61.01
N LEU A 210 -6.91 24.36 -60.95
CA LEU A 210 -8.11 25.01 -60.41
C LEU A 210 -8.00 25.34 -58.89
N VAL A 211 -7.15 24.62 -58.17
CA VAL A 211 -7.05 24.71 -56.70
C VAL A 211 -6.19 25.89 -56.23
N ALA A 212 -5.21 26.32 -57.03
CA ALA A 212 -4.19 27.30 -56.59
C ALA A 212 -4.79 28.68 -56.25
N GLY A 213 -5.88 29.10 -56.93
CA GLY A 213 -6.56 30.36 -56.66
C GLY A 213 -7.52 30.35 -55.46
N LEU A 214 -7.76 29.19 -54.84
CA LEU A 214 -8.71 29.06 -53.72
C LEU A 214 -8.02 29.08 -52.35
N ALA A 215 -6.71 28.80 -52.26
CA ALA A 215 -6.03 28.53 -51.00
C ALA A 215 -6.03 29.71 -50.00
N GLU A 216 -5.84 30.95 -50.47
CA GLU A 216 -5.78 32.13 -49.59
C GLU A 216 -7.16 32.56 -49.07
N ALA A 217 -8.19 32.46 -49.91
CA ALA A 217 -9.59 32.62 -49.49
C ALA A 217 -9.98 31.52 -48.49
N ALA A 218 -9.64 30.27 -48.81
CA ALA A 218 -9.90 29.11 -47.95
C ALA A 218 -9.23 29.23 -46.57
N TRP A 219 -8.04 29.85 -46.44
CA TRP A 219 -7.39 29.97 -45.14
C TRP A 219 -8.05 30.97 -44.19
N ASN A 220 -8.66 32.04 -44.73
CA ASN A 220 -9.43 32.97 -43.92
C ASN A 220 -10.84 32.45 -43.63
N GLU A 221 -11.47 31.74 -44.58
CA GLU A 221 -12.62 30.87 -44.31
C GLU A 221 -12.32 29.87 -43.19
N ILE A 222 -11.17 29.17 -43.21
CA ILE A 222 -10.76 28.19 -42.19
C ILE A 222 -10.70 28.79 -40.77
N LYS A 223 -10.39 30.09 -40.62
CA LYS A 223 -10.45 30.77 -39.32
C LYS A 223 -11.89 31.03 -38.85
N GLY A 224 -12.79 31.46 -39.75
CA GLY A 224 -14.21 31.61 -39.44
C GLY A 224 -14.92 30.27 -39.21
N PHE A 225 -14.51 29.26 -39.97
CA PHE A 225 -14.88 27.86 -39.80
C PHE A 225 -14.49 27.36 -38.40
N LEU A 226 -13.25 27.58 -37.95
CA LEU A 226 -12.80 27.14 -36.61
C LEU A 226 -13.57 27.80 -35.46
N SER A 227 -14.04 29.05 -35.59
CA SER A 227 -14.91 29.67 -34.58
C SER A 227 -16.37 29.21 -34.68
N CYS A 228 -16.88 28.91 -35.87
CA CYS A 228 -18.19 28.26 -36.06
C CYS A 228 -18.20 26.80 -35.55
N PHE A 229 -17.06 26.12 -35.65
CA PHE A 229 -16.81 24.75 -35.21
C PHE A 229 -17.06 24.57 -33.71
N THR A 230 -16.61 25.54 -32.89
CA THR A 230 -16.74 25.52 -31.43
C THR A 230 -18.17 25.71 -30.93
N GLU A 231 -19.08 26.25 -31.75
CA GLU A 231 -20.46 26.54 -31.34
C GLU A 231 -21.51 25.59 -31.91
N SER A 232 -21.24 24.94 -33.06
CA SER A 232 -22.28 24.23 -33.83
C SER A 232 -22.29 22.70 -33.73
N LEU A 233 -21.15 22.04 -33.47
CA LEU A 233 -21.06 20.58 -33.38
C LEU A 233 -20.10 20.13 -32.26
N THR A 234 -20.64 19.70 -31.13
CA THR A 234 -19.82 19.16 -30.03
C THR A 234 -19.10 17.87 -30.44
N LEU A 235 -17.80 17.77 -30.16
CA LEU A 235 -16.99 16.57 -30.42
C LEU A 235 -17.55 15.31 -29.76
N CYS A 236 -18.36 15.47 -28.69
CA CYS A 236 -19.10 14.40 -28.04
C CYS A 236 -19.98 13.59 -29.03
N HIS A 237 -20.89 14.24 -29.76
CA HIS A 237 -21.78 13.53 -30.70
C HIS A 237 -21.01 12.89 -31.88
N VAL A 238 -19.86 13.46 -32.25
CA VAL A 238 -19.00 13.00 -33.36
C VAL A 238 -18.21 11.74 -32.98
N LEU A 239 -17.57 11.74 -31.81
CA LEU A 239 -16.61 10.69 -31.40
C LEU A 239 -17.24 9.64 -30.49
N LEU A 240 -18.01 10.08 -29.49
CA LEU A 240 -18.71 9.18 -28.57
C LEU A 240 -19.96 8.60 -29.24
N GLY A 241 -20.70 9.43 -29.98
CA GLY A 241 -21.97 9.06 -30.60
C GLY A 241 -23.07 8.78 -29.57
N GLY A 242 -24.20 8.25 -30.03
CA GLY A 242 -25.40 8.00 -29.21
C GLY A 242 -25.31 6.86 -28.18
N GLN A 243 -24.15 6.68 -27.54
CA GLN A 243 -23.99 5.83 -26.35
C GLN A 243 -23.73 6.68 -25.09
N CYS A 244 -23.11 7.85 -25.24
CA CYS A 244 -22.86 8.80 -24.16
C CYS A 244 -23.79 10.01 -24.32
N ASP A 245 -24.46 10.44 -23.25
CA ASP A 245 -25.33 11.62 -23.29
C ASP A 245 -24.50 12.90 -23.15
N CYS A 246 -24.40 13.65 -24.25
CA CYS A 246 -23.72 14.94 -24.30
C CYS A 246 -24.43 16.03 -23.49
N ASN A 247 -25.73 15.88 -23.22
CA ASN A 247 -26.51 16.81 -22.38
C ASN A 247 -26.26 16.56 -20.89
N ALA A 248 -25.97 15.31 -20.50
CA ALA A 248 -25.55 14.93 -19.14
C ALA A 248 -24.09 15.30 -18.82
N GLY A 249 -23.39 16.02 -19.70
CA GLY A 249 -22.01 16.48 -19.48
C GLY A 249 -20.92 15.57 -20.06
N SER A 250 -21.28 14.59 -20.91
CA SER A 250 -20.29 13.88 -21.72
C SER A 250 -19.59 14.84 -22.68
N HIS A 251 -18.26 14.75 -22.78
CA HIS A 251 -17.46 15.65 -23.59
C HIS A 251 -16.17 15.00 -24.07
N VAL A 252 -15.57 15.58 -25.11
CA VAL A 252 -14.23 15.24 -25.57
C VAL A 252 -13.48 16.56 -25.79
N THR A 253 -12.43 16.78 -25.00
CA THR A 253 -11.66 18.01 -24.97
C THR A 253 -10.19 17.67 -25.22
N PRO A 254 -9.67 17.86 -26.44
CA PRO A 254 -8.22 17.96 -26.64
C PRO A 254 -7.73 19.27 -26.01
N ASP A 255 -6.61 19.22 -25.29
CA ASP A 255 -6.01 20.38 -24.64
C ASP A 255 -4.49 20.47 -24.91
N ALA A 256 -3.84 21.53 -24.43
CA ALA A 256 -2.42 21.78 -24.71
C ALA A 256 -1.46 20.88 -23.90
N SER A 257 -1.99 20.13 -22.93
CA SER A 257 -1.29 19.17 -22.07
C SER A 257 -1.67 17.72 -22.32
N GLY A 258 -2.75 17.44 -23.07
CA GLY A 258 -3.23 16.09 -23.33
C GLY A 258 -4.59 15.99 -24.03
N PHE A 259 -5.31 14.93 -23.67
CA PHE A 259 -6.65 14.59 -24.12
C PHE A 259 -7.50 14.24 -22.90
N SER A 260 -8.64 14.90 -22.74
CA SER A 260 -9.63 14.60 -21.72
C SER A 260 -10.96 14.19 -22.35
N MET A 261 -11.58 13.15 -21.80
CA MET A 261 -12.85 12.59 -22.28
C MET A 261 -13.71 12.16 -21.08
N ARG A 262 -14.98 12.57 -21.07
CA ARG A 262 -15.99 12.02 -20.17
C ARG A 262 -17.15 11.43 -20.96
N CYS A 263 -17.56 10.21 -20.59
CA CYS A 263 -18.75 9.55 -21.10
C CYS A 263 -19.67 9.17 -19.93
N VAL A 264 -20.75 9.94 -19.78
CA VAL A 264 -21.94 9.56 -19.00
C VAL A 264 -22.82 8.75 -19.95
N PHE A 265 -23.00 7.45 -19.70
CA PHE A 265 -23.77 6.62 -20.62
C PHE A 265 -25.28 6.94 -20.56
N ASP A 266 -25.91 7.05 -21.73
CA ASP A 266 -27.36 7.29 -21.83
C ASP A 266 -28.14 6.11 -21.25
N SER A 267 -29.26 6.37 -20.56
CA SER A 267 -30.16 5.32 -20.04
C SER A 267 -30.73 4.37 -21.12
N SER A 268 -30.76 4.80 -22.37
CA SER A 268 -31.15 4.02 -23.56
C SER A 268 -29.97 3.31 -24.23
N SER A 269 -28.74 3.50 -23.74
CA SER A 269 -27.53 2.89 -24.29
C SER A 269 -27.48 1.37 -24.06
N ASP A 270 -26.68 0.72 -24.90
CA ASP A 270 -26.40 -0.70 -24.78
C ASP A 270 -25.57 -1.03 -23.51
N PHE A 271 -24.90 -0.01 -22.94
CA PHE A 271 -24.09 -0.14 -21.72
C PHE A 271 -24.92 0.01 -20.45
N ALA A 272 -25.88 0.94 -20.41
CA ALA A 272 -26.81 1.12 -19.29
C ALA A 272 -27.85 -0.01 -19.16
N SER A 273 -27.96 -0.88 -20.17
CA SER A 273 -28.88 -2.02 -20.15
C SER A 273 -28.53 -3.04 -19.06
N GLY A 274 -29.55 -3.70 -18.52
CA GLY A 274 -29.38 -4.81 -17.58
C GLY A 274 -29.08 -6.12 -18.32
N PHE A 275 -28.10 -6.88 -17.87
CA PHE A 275 -27.71 -8.18 -18.42
C PHE A 275 -27.94 -9.27 -17.39
N GLY A 276 -28.65 -10.31 -17.80
CA GLY A 276 -29.09 -11.36 -16.90
C GLY A 276 -29.09 -12.76 -17.50
N ILE A 277 -29.25 -13.73 -16.61
CA ILE A 277 -29.32 -15.16 -16.90
C ILE A 277 -30.55 -15.73 -16.20
N ARG A 278 -31.31 -16.59 -16.89
CA ARG A 278 -32.51 -17.22 -16.37
C ARG A 278 -32.34 -18.73 -16.35
N ALA A 279 -32.57 -19.35 -15.19
CA ALA A 279 -32.55 -20.80 -15.07
C ALA A 279 -33.65 -21.44 -15.95
N VAL A 280 -33.31 -22.50 -16.67
CA VAL A 280 -34.23 -23.21 -17.59
C VAL A 280 -34.47 -24.64 -17.10
N PRO A 281 -35.72 -25.13 -17.01
CA PRO A 281 -36.03 -26.50 -16.60
C PRO A 281 -35.24 -27.55 -17.38
N ALA A 282 -34.63 -28.50 -16.64
CA ALA A 282 -33.88 -29.63 -17.18
C ALA A 282 -32.69 -29.30 -18.12
N GLN A 283 -32.21 -28.05 -18.14
CA GLN A 283 -31.05 -27.67 -18.94
C GLN A 283 -29.78 -28.37 -18.44
N LYS A 284 -28.84 -28.62 -19.35
CA LYS A 284 -27.48 -29.08 -19.02
C LYS A 284 -26.54 -27.87 -19.08
N PHE A 285 -25.67 -27.71 -18.09
CA PHE A 285 -24.27 -28.12 -18.29
C PHE A 285 -23.69 -27.75 -19.68
N PRO A 286 -23.58 -26.47 -20.08
CA PRO A 286 -23.11 -26.10 -21.43
C PRO A 286 -21.65 -26.45 -21.71
N GLY A 287 -20.84 -26.77 -20.68
CA GLY A 287 -19.50 -27.34 -20.84
C GLY A 287 -18.47 -26.72 -19.91
N ARG A 288 -17.23 -26.63 -20.40
CA ARG A 288 -16.12 -25.92 -19.76
C ARG A 288 -15.53 -24.87 -20.72
N THR A 289 -14.94 -23.81 -20.17
CA THR A 289 -14.13 -22.83 -20.90
C THR A 289 -12.81 -23.44 -21.36
N ALA A 290 -12.04 -22.74 -22.21
CA ALA A 290 -10.71 -23.18 -22.63
C ALA A 290 -9.71 -23.35 -21.46
N LYS A 291 -9.86 -22.57 -20.37
CA LYS A 291 -9.11 -22.74 -19.11
C LYS A 291 -9.70 -23.82 -18.18
N GLY A 292 -10.74 -24.54 -18.60
CA GLY A 292 -11.33 -25.64 -17.86
C GLY A 292 -12.37 -25.26 -16.79
N THR A 293 -12.69 -23.98 -16.58
CA THR A 293 -13.79 -23.55 -15.69
C THR A 293 -15.12 -24.09 -16.20
N VAL A 294 -16.02 -24.52 -15.33
CA VAL A 294 -17.36 -24.95 -15.76
C VAL A 294 -18.21 -23.72 -16.11
N ILE A 295 -19.01 -23.78 -17.18
CA ILE A 295 -19.87 -22.66 -17.59
C ILE A 295 -21.24 -22.78 -16.92
N LEU A 296 -21.75 -21.70 -16.30
CA LEU A 296 -23.06 -21.71 -15.63
C LEU A 296 -24.22 -21.99 -16.60
N PRO A 297 -25.23 -22.78 -16.19
CA PRO A 297 -26.44 -23.03 -16.95
C PRO A 297 -27.42 -21.84 -16.82
N GLY A 298 -28.26 -21.67 -17.83
CA GLY A 298 -29.26 -20.61 -17.91
C GLY A 298 -29.16 -19.81 -19.21
N ASP A 299 -30.31 -19.38 -19.71
CA ASP A 299 -30.43 -18.60 -20.93
C ASP A 299 -30.18 -17.11 -20.65
N GLU A 300 -29.48 -16.44 -21.55
CA GLU A 300 -29.12 -15.03 -21.42
C GLU A 300 -30.30 -14.14 -21.82
N TYR A 301 -30.52 -13.05 -21.09
CA TYR A 301 -31.48 -12.03 -21.44
C TYR A 301 -30.92 -10.62 -21.22
N VAL A 302 -31.41 -9.69 -22.04
CA VAL A 302 -31.20 -8.24 -21.88
C VAL A 302 -32.47 -7.63 -21.31
N GLN A 303 -32.30 -6.65 -20.44
CA GLN A 303 -33.35 -5.90 -19.78
C GLN A 303 -33.12 -4.41 -20.04
N ALA A 304 -34.19 -3.66 -20.32
CA ALA A 304 -34.10 -2.20 -20.36
C ALA A 304 -33.62 -1.63 -19.01
N TYR A 305 -32.94 -0.48 -19.06
CA TYR A 305 -32.47 0.24 -17.88
C TYR A 305 -33.61 0.49 -16.88
N LYS A 306 -33.33 0.20 -15.61
CA LYS A 306 -34.21 0.47 -14.47
C LYS A 306 -33.58 1.45 -13.49
N MET A 307 -34.35 2.46 -13.12
CA MET A 307 -33.96 3.47 -12.13
C MET A 307 -33.82 2.86 -10.73
N ALA A 308 -32.98 3.46 -9.88
CA ALA A 308 -32.75 3.03 -8.50
C ALA A 308 -34.05 2.74 -7.73
N GLY A 309 -34.08 1.67 -6.94
CA GLY A 309 -35.26 1.20 -6.22
C GLY A 309 -36.34 0.48 -7.07
N GLN A 310 -36.26 0.50 -8.41
CA GLN A 310 -37.12 -0.38 -9.22
C GLN A 310 -36.62 -1.83 -9.16
N ILE A 311 -37.51 -2.77 -8.84
CA ILE A 311 -37.21 -4.19 -8.72
C ILE A 311 -36.66 -4.74 -10.05
N MET A 312 -35.50 -5.42 -10.00
CA MET A 312 -34.85 -5.96 -11.19
C MET A 312 -35.62 -7.12 -11.82
N ARG A 313 -36.13 -8.10 -11.05
CA ARG A 313 -36.96 -9.19 -11.61
C ARG A 313 -38.13 -9.61 -10.72
N SER A 314 -39.08 -10.34 -11.31
CA SER A 314 -40.08 -11.10 -10.57
C SER A 314 -39.45 -12.38 -10.02
N ARG A 315 -39.54 -12.60 -8.70
CA ARG A 315 -39.08 -13.83 -8.04
C ARG A 315 -39.98 -15.00 -8.46
N GLN A 316 -39.50 -15.82 -9.40
CA GLN A 316 -40.17 -17.03 -9.87
C GLN A 316 -39.56 -18.28 -9.20
N ALA A 317 -40.34 -19.36 -9.07
CA ALA A 317 -39.91 -20.55 -8.33
C ALA A 317 -38.75 -21.29 -9.03
N LEU A 318 -37.54 -21.17 -8.47
CA LEU A 318 -36.33 -21.84 -8.99
C LEU A 318 -36.37 -23.37 -8.86
N LYS A 319 -37.27 -23.93 -8.04
CA LYS A 319 -37.32 -25.36 -7.69
C LYS A 319 -37.57 -26.28 -8.88
N GLU A 320 -38.25 -25.79 -9.90
CA GLU A 320 -38.52 -26.49 -11.17
C GLU A 320 -37.42 -26.28 -12.23
N ARG A 321 -36.46 -25.37 -11.98
CA ARG A 321 -35.47 -24.88 -12.95
C ARG A 321 -34.06 -25.45 -12.74
N LYS A 322 -33.93 -26.52 -11.96
CA LYS A 322 -32.63 -27.12 -11.60
C LYS A 322 -31.97 -27.85 -12.79
N ALA A 323 -30.71 -27.50 -13.04
CA ALA A 323 -29.77 -28.18 -13.93
C ALA A 323 -28.82 -29.09 -13.11
N LYS A 324 -28.42 -30.24 -13.67
CA LYS A 324 -27.49 -31.18 -13.00
C LYS A 324 -26.04 -30.89 -13.37
N ALA A 325 -25.20 -30.68 -12.38
CA ALA A 325 -23.77 -30.39 -12.59
C ALA A 325 -23.00 -31.60 -13.14
N PRO A 326 -21.81 -31.40 -13.76
CA PRO A 326 -20.97 -32.49 -14.22
C PRO A 326 -20.56 -33.47 -13.10
N ILE A 327 -20.37 -34.75 -13.46
CA ILE A 327 -19.84 -35.77 -12.55
C ILE A 327 -18.48 -35.31 -11.99
N GLY A 328 -18.24 -35.52 -10.69
CA GLY A 328 -17.04 -35.07 -9.98
C GLY A 328 -17.11 -33.64 -9.41
N SER A 329 -18.24 -32.93 -9.57
CA SER A 329 -18.46 -31.62 -8.92
C SER A 329 -18.63 -31.75 -7.39
N CYS A 330 -19.29 -32.83 -6.98
CA CYS A 330 -19.41 -33.31 -5.60
C CYS A 330 -19.37 -34.85 -5.61
N GLU A 331 -19.19 -35.48 -4.45
CA GLU A 331 -19.12 -36.94 -4.29
C GLU A 331 -20.38 -37.68 -4.77
N SER A 332 -21.58 -37.15 -4.49
CA SER A 332 -22.86 -37.81 -4.86
C SER A 332 -23.64 -37.03 -5.91
N ALA A 333 -24.02 -35.77 -5.62
CA ALA A 333 -24.87 -34.98 -6.49
C ALA A 333 -24.70 -33.47 -6.27
N LEU A 334 -24.94 -32.70 -7.34
CA LEU A 334 -25.08 -31.25 -7.30
C LEU A 334 -26.10 -30.83 -8.38
N ASP A 335 -27.23 -30.30 -7.94
CA ASP A 335 -28.23 -29.62 -8.74
C ASP A 335 -28.14 -28.09 -8.49
N LEU A 336 -28.29 -27.29 -9.54
CA LEU A 336 -28.22 -25.83 -9.48
C LEU A 336 -29.34 -25.20 -10.32
N ALA A 337 -30.05 -24.22 -9.75
CA ALA A 337 -30.74 -23.19 -10.53
C ALA A 337 -30.18 -21.82 -10.15
N PHE A 338 -29.91 -20.97 -11.14
CA PHE A 338 -29.36 -19.63 -10.95
C PHE A 338 -30.11 -18.65 -11.86
N GLU A 339 -30.69 -17.60 -11.30
CA GLU A 339 -31.32 -16.50 -12.04
C GLU A 339 -30.75 -15.17 -11.55
N GLY A 340 -30.22 -14.38 -12.48
CA GLY A 340 -29.47 -13.16 -12.20
C GLY A 340 -29.84 -12.04 -13.16
N ALA A 341 -29.72 -10.79 -12.72
CA ALA A 341 -29.51 -9.63 -13.58
C ALA A 341 -28.65 -8.59 -12.86
N ALA A 342 -27.58 -8.11 -13.50
CA ALA A 342 -26.88 -6.89 -13.09
C ALA A 342 -27.01 -5.81 -14.16
N GLN A 343 -26.94 -4.57 -13.74
CA GLN A 343 -27.00 -3.37 -14.57
C GLN A 343 -25.97 -2.38 -14.03
N PHE A 344 -25.29 -1.68 -14.93
CA PHE A 344 -24.32 -0.66 -14.56
C PHE A 344 -24.52 0.55 -15.46
N ALA A 345 -24.68 1.73 -14.87
CA ALA A 345 -24.64 2.99 -15.59
C ALA A 345 -23.35 3.72 -15.20
N PRO A 346 -22.22 3.45 -15.89
CA PRO A 346 -20.97 4.14 -15.61
C PRO A 346 -20.98 5.59 -16.10
N ASP A 347 -20.17 6.38 -15.42
CA ASP A 347 -19.65 7.69 -15.82
C ASP A 347 -18.12 7.52 -15.85
N ILE A 348 -17.56 7.45 -17.06
CA ILE A 348 -16.14 7.18 -17.28
C ILE A 348 -15.46 8.48 -17.68
N SER A 349 -14.51 8.94 -16.87
CA SER A 349 -13.63 10.06 -17.19
C SER A 349 -12.21 9.57 -17.41
N ILE A 350 -11.60 9.93 -18.53
CA ILE A 350 -10.23 9.55 -18.89
C ILE A 350 -9.47 10.81 -19.24
N SER A 351 -8.30 11.01 -18.64
CA SER A 351 -7.32 12.00 -19.05
C SER A 351 -5.99 11.33 -19.40
N MET A 352 -5.48 11.62 -20.59
CA MET A 352 -4.19 11.15 -21.09
C MET A 352 -3.31 12.37 -21.37
N SER A 353 -2.29 12.62 -20.57
CA SER A 353 -1.38 13.75 -20.78
C SER A 353 -0.26 13.41 -21.76
N PHE A 354 0.33 14.42 -22.42
CA PHE A 354 1.37 14.24 -23.44
C PHE A 354 2.72 13.74 -22.91
N ASN A 355 2.89 13.67 -21.58
CA ASN A 355 3.99 12.90 -20.97
C ASN A 355 3.75 11.38 -20.99
N GLY A 356 2.51 10.94 -21.28
CA GLY A 356 2.05 9.56 -21.37
C GLY A 356 1.36 9.02 -20.10
N ASP A 357 1.19 9.82 -19.05
CA ASP A 357 0.35 9.42 -17.90
C ASP A 357 -1.12 9.31 -18.34
N THR A 358 -1.77 8.21 -17.94
CA THR A 358 -3.17 7.91 -18.24
C THR A 358 -3.94 7.70 -16.94
N GLU A 359 -4.83 8.63 -16.62
CA GLU A 359 -5.79 8.49 -15.53
C GLU A 359 -7.14 8.02 -16.06
N ILE A 360 -7.68 6.95 -15.47
CA ILE A 360 -9.00 6.39 -15.74
C ILE A 360 -9.81 6.44 -14.44
N SER A 361 -10.74 7.38 -14.38
CA SER A 361 -11.73 7.50 -13.32
C SER A 361 -13.05 6.88 -13.76
N ILE A 362 -13.61 6.02 -12.92
CA ILE A 362 -14.91 5.37 -13.13
C ILE A 362 -15.78 5.62 -11.91
N LYS A 363 -16.96 6.17 -12.17
CA LYS A 363 -18.05 6.30 -11.23
C LYS A 363 -19.28 5.57 -11.76
N GLY A 364 -20.22 5.20 -10.91
CA GLY A 364 -21.56 4.84 -11.38
C GLY A 364 -22.35 3.92 -10.46
N LEU A 365 -23.67 3.92 -10.67
CA LEU A 365 -24.60 3.04 -9.95
C LEU A 365 -24.59 1.65 -10.57
N ILE A 366 -24.17 0.66 -9.78
CA ILE A 366 -24.35 -0.76 -10.05
C ILE A 366 -25.62 -1.22 -9.34
N ARG A 367 -26.41 -2.04 -10.03
CA ARG A 367 -27.63 -2.66 -9.51
C ARG A 367 -27.56 -4.15 -9.82
N ALA A 368 -27.57 -5.02 -8.83
CA ALA A 368 -27.61 -6.47 -9.09
C ALA A 368 -28.64 -7.20 -8.24
N SER A 369 -29.14 -8.28 -8.83
CA SER A 369 -30.20 -9.11 -8.28
C SER A 369 -29.82 -10.57 -8.52
N ILE A 370 -29.62 -11.36 -7.46
CA ILE A 370 -29.15 -12.77 -7.53
C ILE A 370 -30.14 -13.67 -6.81
N ASP A 371 -30.75 -14.63 -7.52
CA ASP A 371 -31.53 -15.73 -6.95
C ASP A 371 -30.81 -17.04 -7.28
N ALA A 372 -30.46 -17.83 -6.28
CA ALA A 372 -29.75 -19.10 -6.47
C ALA A 372 -30.32 -20.20 -5.59
N LEU A 373 -30.60 -21.36 -6.20
CA LEU A 373 -31.02 -22.58 -5.53
C LEU A 373 -29.97 -23.65 -5.76
N VAL A 374 -29.17 -23.92 -4.72
CA VAL A 374 -28.10 -24.92 -4.72
C VAL A 374 -28.59 -26.12 -3.91
N SER A 375 -28.51 -27.32 -4.48
CA SER A 375 -28.85 -28.56 -3.78
C SER A 375 -27.77 -29.60 -4.03
N ALA A 376 -27.09 -30.03 -2.96
CA ALA A 376 -25.91 -30.90 -3.07
C ALA A 376 -25.89 -32.00 -2.01
N GLN A 377 -25.05 -33.00 -2.26
CA GLN A 377 -24.83 -34.13 -1.37
C GLN A 377 -23.36 -34.60 -1.42
N GLY A 378 -22.71 -34.59 -0.25
CA GLY A 378 -21.33 -35.03 -0.03
C GLY A 378 -20.32 -33.88 -0.01
N SER A 379 -19.03 -34.21 -0.08
CA SER A 379 -17.95 -33.25 -0.29
C SER A 379 -18.03 -32.64 -1.70
N CYS A 380 -17.82 -31.33 -1.79
CA CYS A 380 -17.95 -30.52 -2.99
C CYS A 380 -16.74 -29.60 -3.18
N ALA A 381 -16.28 -29.47 -4.42
CA ALA A 381 -15.20 -28.55 -4.82
C ALA A 381 -15.48 -28.04 -6.24
N PHE A 382 -16.51 -27.20 -6.36
CA PHE A 382 -17.07 -26.79 -7.64
C PHE A 382 -16.96 -25.28 -7.85
N HIS A 383 -16.52 -24.86 -9.04
CA HIS A 383 -16.51 -23.47 -9.45
C HIS A 383 -17.01 -23.35 -10.90
N ALA A 384 -17.92 -22.40 -11.12
CA ALA A 384 -18.44 -22.08 -12.43
C ALA A 384 -18.56 -20.57 -12.65
N GLU A 385 -18.34 -20.13 -13.89
CA GLU A 385 -18.42 -18.73 -14.34
C GLU A 385 -19.34 -18.62 -15.57
N LYS A 386 -19.93 -17.44 -15.82
CA LYS A 386 -20.52 -17.10 -17.13
C LYS A 386 -20.56 -15.59 -17.34
N GLY A 387 -20.02 -15.15 -18.48
CA GLY A 387 -20.17 -13.78 -18.99
C GLY A 387 -21.49 -13.60 -19.76
N ILE A 388 -22.12 -12.44 -19.56
CA ILE A 388 -23.44 -12.07 -20.06
C ILE A 388 -23.40 -10.59 -20.55
N PRO A 389 -23.78 -10.27 -21.80
CA PRO A 389 -24.04 -11.22 -22.88
C PRO A 389 -22.75 -11.97 -23.25
N ARG A 390 -22.87 -13.12 -23.92
CA ARG A 390 -21.71 -13.95 -24.29
C ARG A 390 -20.59 -13.15 -24.95
N LEU A 391 -20.91 -12.30 -25.92
CA LEU A 391 -20.00 -11.24 -26.40
C LEU A 391 -20.18 -10.00 -25.52
N PRO A 392 -19.09 -9.40 -24.99
CA PRO A 392 -19.19 -8.15 -24.23
C PRO A 392 -19.76 -7.03 -25.11
N LYS A 393 -20.53 -6.12 -24.52
CA LYS A 393 -20.93 -4.88 -25.18
C LYS A 393 -19.69 -4.01 -25.34
N SER A 394 -19.28 -3.75 -26.58
CA SER A 394 -18.06 -3.02 -26.89
C SER A 394 -18.37 -1.71 -27.63
N LYS A 395 -17.62 -0.66 -27.30
CA LYS A 395 -17.64 0.63 -27.97
C LYS A 395 -16.19 1.06 -28.18
N VAL A 396 -15.76 1.08 -29.44
CA VAL A 396 -14.47 1.64 -29.83
C VAL A 396 -14.67 3.10 -30.27
N ILE A 397 -13.79 3.98 -29.80
CA ILE A 397 -13.72 5.41 -30.11
C ILE A 397 -12.30 5.67 -30.62
N CYS A 398 -12.12 6.13 -31.84
CA CYS A 398 -10.79 6.38 -32.42
C CYS A 398 -10.54 7.86 -32.65
N GLY A 399 -9.44 8.37 -32.08
CA GLY A 399 -8.82 9.63 -32.48
C GLY A 399 -7.81 9.40 -33.62
N ALA A 400 -7.00 10.43 -33.93
CA ALA A 400 -6.03 10.37 -35.03
C ALA A 400 -4.83 9.43 -34.76
N TYR A 401 -4.50 9.18 -33.49
CA TYR A 401 -3.26 8.47 -33.09
C TYR A 401 -3.49 7.32 -32.09
N PHE A 402 -4.69 7.17 -31.55
CA PHE A 402 -5.08 6.11 -30.62
C PHE A 402 -6.57 5.79 -30.77
N CYS A 403 -6.95 4.57 -30.39
CA CYS A 403 -8.33 4.20 -30.13
C CYS A 403 -8.51 3.87 -28.65
N LEU A 404 -9.75 3.97 -28.17
CA LEU A 404 -10.18 3.55 -26.85
C LEU A 404 -11.27 2.49 -27.02
N ALA A 405 -11.02 1.27 -26.57
CA ALA A 405 -12.02 0.21 -26.51
C ALA A 405 -12.60 0.15 -25.08
N ILE A 406 -13.85 0.59 -24.93
CA ILE A 406 -14.64 0.42 -23.71
C ILE A 406 -15.48 -0.84 -23.88
N MET A 407 -15.44 -1.76 -22.92
CA MET A 407 -16.09 -3.07 -23.02
C MET A 407 -16.73 -3.47 -21.70
N LEU A 408 -18.02 -3.81 -21.73
CA LEU A 408 -18.81 -4.16 -20.56
C LEU A 408 -19.42 -5.55 -20.70
N GLN A 409 -19.29 -6.36 -19.65
CA GLN A 409 -19.98 -7.65 -19.51
C GLN A 409 -20.40 -7.82 -18.04
N VAL A 410 -21.56 -8.42 -17.79
CA VAL A 410 -21.87 -8.94 -16.46
C VAL A 410 -21.27 -10.34 -16.33
N VAL A 411 -20.50 -10.59 -15.28
CA VAL A 411 -20.03 -11.94 -14.94
C VAL A 411 -20.86 -12.46 -13.77
N ALA A 412 -21.36 -13.68 -13.90
CA ALA A 412 -21.93 -14.47 -12.82
C ALA A 412 -20.95 -15.57 -12.39
N GLU A 413 -20.82 -15.78 -11.09
CA GLU A 413 -19.92 -16.76 -10.47
C GLU A 413 -20.67 -17.64 -9.45
N LEU A 414 -20.23 -18.89 -9.35
CA LEU A 414 -20.54 -19.82 -8.26
C LEU A 414 -19.25 -20.48 -7.78
N ASP A 415 -19.07 -20.57 -6.46
CA ASP A 415 -17.94 -21.25 -5.82
C ASP A 415 -18.46 -22.03 -4.60
N ILE A 416 -18.31 -23.35 -4.61
CA ILE A 416 -18.80 -24.29 -3.60
C ILE A 416 -17.61 -25.10 -3.08
N LYS A 417 -17.38 -25.05 -1.76
CA LYS A 417 -16.26 -25.71 -1.08
C LYS A 417 -16.72 -26.38 0.21
N GLY A 418 -16.35 -27.63 0.42
CA GLY A 418 -16.61 -28.38 1.67
C GLY A 418 -17.78 -29.35 1.56
N VAL A 419 -18.25 -29.87 2.70
CA VAL A 419 -19.28 -30.93 2.75
C VAL A 419 -20.66 -30.31 2.89
N LEU A 420 -21.51 -30.48 1.88
CA LEU A 420 -22.85 -29.91 1.81
C LEU A 420 -23.89 -31.02 1.61
N THR A 421 -24.90 -31.09 2.48
CA THR A 421 -26.05 -31.99 2.32
C THR A 421 -27.36 -31.23 2.52
N GLY A 422 -28.16 -31.11 1.46
CA GLY A 422 -29.49 -30.48 1.51
C GLY A 422 -29.70 -29.44 0.41
N THR A 423 -30.48 -28.41 0.71
CA THR A 423 -30.84 -27.34 -0.24
C THR A 423 -30.72 -25.95 0.40
N LEU A 424 -30.22 -25.00 -0.39
CA LEU A 424 -29.93 -23.62 -0.02
C LEU A 424 -30.53 -22.68 -1.07
N GLU A 425 -31.37 -21.74 -0.64
CA GLU A 425 -32.08 -20.78 -1.48
C GLU A 425 -31.70 -19.35 -1.06
N ILE A 426 -30.88 -18.69 -1.88
CA ILE A 426 -30.33 -17.35 -1.67
C ILE A 426 -31.07 -16.37 -2.58
N SER A 427 -31.49 -15.22 -2.06
CA SER A 427 -31.98 -14.07 -2.84
C SER A 427 -31.36 -12.77 -2.31
N ALA A 428 -30.84 -11.92 -3.19
CA ALA A 428 -30.27 -10.63 -2.83
C ALA A 428 -30.52 -9.60 -3.93
N ASP A 429 -31.07 -8.44 -3.55
CA ASP A 429 -31.30 -7.28 -4.42
C ASP A 429 -30.54 -6.06 -3.85
N VAL A 430 -29.56 -5.53 -4.58
CA VAL A 430 -28.63 -4.50 -4.07
C VAL A 430 -28.36 -3.41 -5.12
N ASP A 431 -28.52 -2.15 -4.73
CA ASP A 431 -28.13 -0.94 -5.45
C ASP A 431 -26.92 -0.29 -4.72
N PHE A 432 -25.81 -0.06 -5.43
CA PHE A 432 -24.60 0.56 -4.86
C PHE A 432 -23.83 1.43 -5.87
N GLU A 433 -23.31 2.58 -5.44
CA GLU A 433 -22.51 3.48 -6.30
C GLU A 433 -21.02 3.28 -6.04
N ILE A 434 -20.26 2.89 -7.07
CA ILE A 434 -18.79 2.86 -7.00
C ILE A 434 -18.19 4.17 -7.50
N GLU A 435 -17.03 4.54 -6.95
CA GLU A 435 -16.19 5.67 -7.36
C GLU A 435 -14.73 5.25 -7.18
N GLY A 436 -13.94 5.24 -8.27
CA GLY A 436 -12.54 4.82 -8.24
C GLY A 436 -11.71 5.39 -9.38
N THR A 437 -10.40 5.49 -9.16
CA THR A 437 -9.42 6.12 -10.07
C THR A 437 -8.21 5.21 -10.24
N VAL A 438 -7.74 5.03 -11.47
CA VAL A 438 -6.49 4.32 -11.77
C VAL A 438 -5.59 5.21 -12.61
N THR A 439 -4.42 5.56 -12.09
CA THR A 439 -3.37 6.29 -12.83
C THR A 439 -2.27 5.32 -13.24
N VAL A 440 -2.03 5.17 -14.55
CA VAL A 440 -0.91 4.40 -15.10
C VAL A 440 0.08 5.34 -15.78
N ASN A 441 1.35 5.26 -15.43
CA ASN A 441 2.41 6.07 -16.06
C ASN A 441 3.16 5.30 -17.16
N PRO A 442 3.99 5.97 -18.00
CA PRO A 442 4.76 5.32 -19.06
C PRO A 442 5.75 4.25 -18.61
N LEU A 443 6.10 4.22 -17.31
CA LEU A 443 7.00 3.24 -16.72
C LEU A 443 6.26 1.94 -16.31
N GLY A 444 4.93 1.93 -16.41
CA GLY A 444 4.07 0.81 -16.02
C GLY A 444 3.68 0.79 -14.55
N GLU A 445 4.01 1.83 -13.77
CA GLU A 445 3.52 1.98 -12.40
C GLU A 445 2.02 2.32 -12.44
N ALA A 446 1.21 1.65 -11.62
CA ALA A 446 -0.24 1.76 -11.64
C ALA A 446 -0.81 1.94 -10.22
N LYS A 447 -1.27 3.15 -9.90
CA LYS A 447 -1.89 3.46 -8.61
C LYS A 447 -3.40 3.38 -8.75
N ALA A 448 -4.06 2.73 -7.79
CA ALA A 448 -5.51 2.58 -7.74
C ALA A 448 -6.04 3.11 -6.41
N ASN A 449 -7.09 3.94 -6.47
CA ASN A 449 -7.85 4.38 -5.30
C ASN A 449 -9.33 4.07 -5.52
N PHE A 450 -10.03 3.65 -4.47
CA PHE A 450 -11.49 3.52 -4.45
C PHE A 450 -12.08 4.21 -3.23
N ARG A 451 -13.29 4.71 -3.39
CA ARG A 451 -14.09 5.25 -2.31
C ARG A 451 -15.17 4.27 -1.87
N ASN A 452 -15.52 4.30 -0.59
CA ASN A 452 -16.48 3.36 -0.04
C ASN A 452 -17.92 3.64 -0.54
N PRO A 453 -18.60 2.71 -1.23
CA PRO A 453 -19.96 2.86 -1.74
C PRO A 453 -20.98 3.09 -0.63
N TRP A 454 -21.93 3.99 -0.88
CA TRP A 454 -23.21 3.96 -0.17
C TRP A 454 -24.13 2.91 -0.82
N ILE A 455 -24.84 2.15 0.02
CA ILE A 455 -25.55 0.93 -0.38
C ILE A 455 -27.01 1.00 0.07
N LYS A 456 -27.92 0.59 -0.82
CA LYS A 456 -29.33 0.33 -0.52
C LYS A 456 -29.68 -1.07 -0.99
N HIS A 457 -30.23 -1.89 -0.11
CA HIS A 457 -30.44 -3.31 -0.39
C HIS A 457 -31.71 -3.87 0.23
N GLN A 458 -32.18 -4.99 -0.32
CA GLN A 458 -33.28 -5.80 0.17
C GLN A 458 -32.88 -7.28 0.12
N ASP A 459 -32.91 -7.93 1.28
CA ASP A 459 -32.43 -9.31 1.46
C ASP A 459 -33.60 -10.30 1.54
N GLY A 460 -33.41 -11.56 1.12
CA GLY A 460 -34.36 -12.65 1.37
C GLY A 460 -33.72 -14.03 1.20
N PHE A 461 -34.01 -15.00 2.06
CA PHE A 461 -33.33 -16.30 2.01
C PHE A 461 -34.19 -17.42 2.61
N ALA A 462 -33.86 -18.66 2.25
CA ALA A 462 -34.33 -19.86 2.95
C ALA A 462 -33.23 -20.93 2.94
N ILE A 463 -32.93 -21.51 4.11
CA ILE A 463 -31.87 -22.53 4.27
C ILE A 463 -32.47 -23.83 4.80
N GLY A 464 -32.18 -24.94 4.13
CA GLY A 464 -32.60 -26.30 4.49
C GLY A 464 -31.49 -27.32 4.24
N ALA A 465 -30.35 -27.13 4.91
CA ALA A 465 -29.14 -27.94 4.73
C ALA A 465 -28.38 -28.18 6.04
N SER A 466 -27.67 -29.32 6.10
CA SER A 466 -26.65 -29.65 7.10
C SER A 466 -25.29 -29.67 6.41
N ALA A 467 -24.31 -28.91 6.92
CA ALA A 467 -23.09 -28.64 6.15
C ALA A 467 -21.90 -28.13 6.96
N SER A 468 -20.71 -28.49 6.49
CA SER A 468 -19.44 -27.82 6.76
C SER A 468 -18.89 -27.30 5.44
N SER A 469 -19.46 -26.21 4.93
CA SER A 469 -19.20 -25.70 3.57
C SER A 469 -19.35 -24.18 3.45
N SER A 470 -18.70 -23.60 2.44
CA SER A 470 -19.07 -22.32 1.85
C SER A 470 -19.75 -22.52 0.49
N VAL A 471 -20.81 -21.75 0.25
CA VAL A 471 -21.44 -21.54 -1.05
C VAL A 471 -21.49 -20.04 -1.31
N ARG A 472 -20.61 -19.55 -2.19
CA ARG A 472 -20.61 -18.17 -2.67
C ARG A 472 -21.27 -18.11 -4.05
N VAL A 473 -22.30 -17.29 -4.19
CA VAL A 473 -22.77 -16.81 -5.49
C VAL A 473 -22.37 -15.36 -5.65
N GLY A 474 -21.79 -15.02 -6.80
CA GLY A 474 -21.34 -13.66 -7.14
C GLY A 474 -21.93 -13.21 -8.47
N MET A 475 -22.20 -11.92 -8.62
CA MET A 475 -22.55 -11.33 -9.91
C MET A 475 -22.31 -9.82 -9.92
N GLY A 476 -21.82 -9.31 -11.04
CA GLY A 476 -21.62 -7.87 -11.24
C GLY A 476 -20.98 -7.53 -12.58
N PRO A 477 -20.86 -6.23 -12.90
CA PRO A 477 -20.16 -5.78 -14.10
C PRO A 477 -18.64 -5.99 -14.00
N VAL A 478 -18.08 -6.45 -15.11
CA VAL A 478 -16.68 -6.32 -15.47
C VAL A 478 -16.58 -5.29 -16.59
N LEU A 479 -15.99 -4.14 -16.27
CA LEU A 479 -15.76 -3.04 -17.21
C LEU A 479 -14.27 -3.02 -17.57
N THR A 480 -13.93 -3.34 -18.82
CA THR A 480 -12.60 -3.13 -19.38
C THR A 480 -12.54 -1.79 -20.09
N VAL A 481 -11.54 -0.99 -19.75
CA VAL A 481 -11.16 0.22 -20.47
C VAL A 481 -9.76 -0.01 -21.05
N TRP A 482 -9.63 0.05 -22.38
CA TRP A 482 -8.39 -0.29 -23.07
C TRP A 482 -7.99 0.79 -24.08
N PRO A 483 -6.99 1.64 -23.77
CA PRO A 483 -6.32 2.46 -24.78
C PRO A 483 -5.49 1.58 -25.73
N VAL A 484 -5.56 1.87 -27.02
CA VAL A 484 -4.94 1.11 -28.11
C VAL A 484 -4.14 2.08 -29.00
N PRO A 485 -2.80 1.98 -29.08
CA PRO A 485 -1.93 1.06 -28.34
C PRO A 485 -1.92 1.36 -26.83
N GLY A 486 -1.78 0.32 -26.01
CA GLY A 486 -1.82 0.42 -24.55
C GLY A 486 -2.29 -0.87 -23.87
N ILE A 487 -2.43 -0.79 -22.55
CA ILE A 487 -2.73 -1.92 -21.65
C ILE A 487 -4.23 -1.91 -21.30
N PRO A 488 -4.97 -3.03 -21.37
CA PRO A 488 -6.35 -3.09 -20.88
C PRO A 488 -6.36 -3.03 -19.35
N ILE A 489 -7.26 -2.22 -18.79
CA ILE A 489 -7.54 -2.16 -17.34
C ILE A 489 -8.97 -2.65 -17.10
N ASN A 490 -9.13 -3.64 -16.23
CA ASN A 490 -10.38 -4.34 -15.96
C ASN A 490 -10.83 -4.04 -14.53
N PHE A 491 -12.04 -3.50 -14.39
CA PHE A 491 -12.68 -3.18 -13.13
C PHE A 491 -13.76 -4.23 -12.86
N HIS A 492 -13.54 -5.10 -11.87
CA HIS A 492 -14.44 -6.20 -11.51
C HIS A 492 -15.18 -5.82 -10.25
N ALA A 493 -16.42 -5.36 -10.36
CA ALA A 493 -17.23 -4.93 -9.22
C ALA A 493 -18.37 -5.92 -8.96
N MET A 494 -18.24 -6.73 -7.91
CA MET A 494 -19.06 -7.92 -7.68
C MET A 494 -19.90 -7.78 -6.41
N ILE A 495 -21.21 -8.00 -6.52
CA ILE A 495 -22.06 -8.35 -5.38
C ILE A 495 -21.96 -9.85 -5.17
N ASN A 496 -21.74 -10.27 -3.93
CA ASN A 496 -21.68 -11.65 -3.52
C ASN A 496 -22.71 -11.91 -2.41
N ALA A 497 -23.25 -13.12 -2.40
CA ALA A 497 -23.94 -13.69 -1.26
C ALA A 497 -23.29 -15.04 -0.93
N GLU A 498 -22.70 -15.14 0.26
CA GLU A 498 -21.95 -16.31 0.71
C GLU A 498 -22.58 -16.92 1.95
N ALA A 499 -23.13 -18.13 1.78
CA ALA A 499 -23.59 -18.96 2.88
C ALA A 499 -22.41 -19.78 3.39
N LYS A 500 -21.98 -19.54 4.64
CA LYS A 500 -21.05 -20.42 5.35
C LYS A 500 -21.79 -21.14 6.46
N ALA A 501 -21.61 -22.46 6.53
CA ALA A 501 -22.12 -23.32 7.59
C ALA A 501 -21.02 -24.22 8.12
N MET A 502 -21.05 -24.48 9.42
CA MET A 502 -20.22 -25.46 10.12
C MET A 502 -21.11 -26.31 11.02
N GLY A 503 -20.85 -27.62 11.06
CA GLY A 503 -21.57 -28.59 11.89
C GLY A 503 -22.92 -29.07 11.34
N THR A 504 -23.56 -29.97 12.10
CA THR A 504 -24.82 -30.60 11.69
C THR A 504 -26.02 -29.75 12.10
N LEU A 505 -26.47 -28.88 11.21
CA LEU A 505 -27.68 -28.08 11.37
C LEU A 505 -28.91 -28.85 10.87
N SER A 506 -30.03 -28.78 11.61
CA SER A 506 -31.31 -29.36 11.20
C SER A 506 -32.43 -28.38 11.52
N PHE A 507 -33.07 -27.84 10.48
CA PHE A 507 -34.16 -26.88 10.60
C PHE A 507 -35.39 -27.40 9.88
N SER A 508 -36.50 -27.58 10.61
CA SER A 508 -37.81 -27.85 10.02
C SER A 508 -38.38 -26.56 9.45
N SER A 509 -38.17 -26.32 8.15
CA SER A 509 -38.60 -25.12 7.43
C SER A 509 -40.13 -25.06 7.30
N GLY A 510 -40.82 -24.56 8.32
CA GLY A 510 -42.29 -24.51 8.38
C GLY A 510 -42.93 -23.14 8.12
N MET A 511 -42.24 -22.03 8.37
CA MET A 511 -42.89 -20.71 8.44
C MET A 511 -41.93 -19.53 8.19
N PHE A 512 -41.43 -19.37 6.96
CA PHE A 512 -40.80 -18.12 6.52
C PHE A 512 -40.82 -17.95 4.98
N LEU A 513 -41.96 -17.52 4.44
CA LEU A 513 -42.17 -16.82 3.17
C LEU A 513 -43.69 -16.60 3.00
N LEU A 514 -44.10 -15.44 2.46
CA LEU A 514 -45.47 -14.90 2.46
C LEU A 514 -46.00 -14.51 3.86
N GLN A 515 -46.07 -13.21 4.16
CA GLN A 515 -47.32 -12.44 4.01
C GLN A 515 -47.11 -10.98 4.46
N GLU A 516 -47.04 -10.05 3.52
CA GLU A 516 -47.17 -8.61 3.78
C GLU A 516 -48.48 -8.12 3.15
N GLU A 517 -49.60 -8.38 3.84
CA GLU A 517 -50.88 -7.76 3.52
C GLU A 517 -51.64 -7.49 4.82
N SER A 518 -52.25 -6.31 4.92
CA SER A 518 -52.73 -5.76 6.18
C SER A 518 -54.16 -6.20 6.51
N HIS A 519 -54.40 -6.71 7.73
CA HIS A 519 -55.69 -6.55 8.39
C HIS A 519 -55.59 -6.67 9.93
N HIS A 520 -56.35 -5.84 10.64
CA HIS A 520 -56.54 -5.94 12.09
C HIS A 520 -57.36 -7.20 12.45
N SER A 521 -56.88 -7.99 13.41
CA SER A 521 -57.72 -8.87 14.23
C SER A 521 -57.10 -9.03 15.63
N THR A 522 -57.95 -9.29 16.63
CA THR A 522 -57.56 -9.21 18.06
C THR A 522 -57.57 -10.57 18.74
N GLY A 523 -56.38 -11.05 19.11
CA GLY A 523 -56.14 -11.91 20.28
C GLY A 523 -56.55 -13.39 20.21
N THR A 524 -55.61 -14.26 20.58
CA THR A 524 -55.80 -15.31 21.60
C THR A 524 -54.43 -15.86 22.02
N ASP A 525 -54.26 -16.17 23.31
CA ASP A 525 -53.02 -16.80 23.81
C ASP A 525 -52.90 -18.25 23.34
N MET A 526 -51.69 -18.67 22.94
CA MET A 526 -51.37 -20.09 22.73
C MET A 526 -50.11 -20.50 23.49
N ASN A 527 -50.28 -21.44 24.43
CA ASN A 527 -49.18 -22.07 25.16
C ASN A 527 -48.35 -22.96 24.24
N ALA A 528 -47.10 -22.55 23.94
CA ALA A 528 -46.13 -23.40 23.26
C ALA A 528 -45.49 -24.38 24.27
N SER A 529 -45.94 -25.63 24.26
CA SER A 529 -45.38 -26.71 25.10
C SER A 529 -43.92 -27.01 24.71
N SER A 530 -43.00 -26.88 25.66
CA SER A 530 -41.56 -27.09 25.41
C SER A 530 -41.18 -28.58 25.35
N THR A 531 -41.32 -29.21 24.18
CA THR A 531 -40.70 -30.51 23.92
C THR A 531 -39.18 -30.36 23.80
N ARG A 532 -38.43 -30.88 24.79
CA ARG A 532 -36.96 -30.91 24.75
C ARG A 532 -36.48 -31.79 23.59
N SER A 533 -35.86 -31.18 22.58
CA SER A 533 -35.14 -31.89 21.52
C SER A 533 -33.62 -31.73 21.72
N ASN A 534 -32.96 -32.84 22.05
CA ASN A 534 -31.53 -33.17 21.99
C ASN A 534 -30.50 -32.02 21.94
N GLU A 535 -29.57 -32.03 22.91
CA GLU A 535 -28.35 -31.22 22.90
C GLU A 535 -27.54 -31.45 21.61
N ILE A 536 -27.22 -30.37 20.89
CA ILE A 536 -26.41 -30.44 19.66
C ILE A 536 -24.94 -30.57 20.07
N GLY A 537 -24.48 -31.81 20.24
CA GLY A 537 -23.13 -32.17 20.70
C GLY A 537 -21.97 -31.90 19.71
N MET A 538 -22.12 -30.94 18.80
CA MET A 538 -21.05 -30.37 17.96
C MET A 538 -21.39 -28.91 17.66
N CYS A 539 -20.39 -28.07 17.39
CA CYS A 539 -20.65 -26.67 17.08
C CYS A 539 -21.38 -26.52 15.73
N GLY A 540 -22.69 -26.23 15.79
CA GLY A 540 -23.54 -25.95 14.64
C GLY A 540 -23.79 -24.45 14.53
N ALA A 541 -23.24 -23.81 13.50
CA ALA A 541 -23.47 -22.39 13.23
C ALA A 541 -23.47 -22.12 11.71
N ALA A 542 -24.31 -21.20 11.25
CA ALA A 542 -24.28 -20.72 9.88
C ALA A 542 -24.63 -19.23 9.77
N ALA A 543 -24.03 -18.58 8.78
CA ALA A 543 -24.36 -17.21 8.37
C ALA A 543 -24.52 -17.13 6.85
N LEU A 544 -25.46 -16.30 6.40
CA LEU A 544 -25.48 -15.77 5.03
C LEU A 544 -24.93 -14.35 5.08
N SER A 545 -23.83 -14.10 4.38
CA SER A 545 -23.18 -12.80 4.28
C SER A 545 -23.39 -12.23 2.89
N THR A 546 -24.06 -11.10 2.75
CA THR A 546 -24.04 -10.32 1.50
C THR A 546 -22.89 -9.31 1.57
N TYR A 547 -22.12 -9.18 0.49
CA TYR A 547 -21.02 -8.23 0.42
C TYR A 547 -20.80 -7.70 -1.00
N ALA A 548 -20.24 -6.49 -1.08
CA ALA A 548 -19.73 -5.92 -2.32
C ALA A 548 -18.21 -5.94 -2.25
N ASP A 549 -17.56 -6.47 -3.28
CA ASP A 549 -16.11 -6.34 -3.46
C ASP A 549 -15.77 -5.77 -4.83
N VAL A 550 -14.62 -5.11 -4.92
CA VAL A 550 -14.05 -4.64 -6.18
C VAL A 550 -12.60 -5.10 -6.29
N ASP A 551 -12.20 -5.56 -7.46
CA ASP A 551 -10.79 -5.82 -7.80
C ASP A 551 -10.42 -5.15 -9.14
N ILE A 552 -9.12 -4.91 -9.35
CA ILE A 552 -8.59 -4.46 -10.64
C ILE A 552 -7.55 -5.46 -11.14
N THR A 553 -7.71 -5.89 -12.38
CA THR A 553 -6.65 -6.57 -13.14
C THR A 553 -6.30 -5.81 -14.41
N SER A 554 -5.11 -6.01 -14.95
CA SER A 554 -4.67 -5.41 -16.21
C SER A 554 -3.77 -6.35 -17.03
N PHE A 555 -3.13 -5.85 -18.08
CA PHE A 555 -2.25 -6.56 -19.04
C PHE A 555 -2.92 -7.63 -19.92
N ALA A 556 -4.06 -8.19 -19.52
CA ALA A 556 -4.85 -9.09 -20.35
C ALA A 556 -6.36 -8.87 -20.19
N LEU A 557 -7.13 -9.30 -21.18
CA LEU A 557 -8.59 -9.30 -21.12
C LEU A 557 -9.12 -10.36 -20.12
N PRO A 558 -10.31 -10.17 -19.52
CA PRO A 558 -10.93 -11.14 -18.61
C PRO A 558 -11.12 -12.53 -19.24
N SER A 559 -11.21 -13.58 -18.40
CA SER A 559 -11.45 -14.97 -18.84
C SER A 559 -12.68 -15.08 -19.75
N SER A 560 -13.78 -14.45 -19.33
CA SER A 560 -15.07 -14.44 -20.04
C SER A 560 -15.02 -13.68 -21.37
N PHE A 561 -14.17 -12.64 -21.49
CA PHE A 561 -13.98 -11.88 -22.73
C PHE A 561 -13.16 -12.72 -23.71
N ARG A 562 -12.04 -13.31 -23.27
CA ARG A 562 -11.17 -14.17 -24.09
C ARG A 562 -11.85 -15.45 -24.58
N ALA A 563 -12.81 -15.97 -23.82
CA ALA A 563 -13.64 -17.11 -24.24
C ALA A 563 -14.70 -16.76 -25.31
N ALA A 564 -14.90 -15.47 -25.62
CA ALA A 564 -15.94 -14.98 -26.51
C ALA A 564 -15.41 -14.20 -27.72
N MET A 565 -14.33 -13.44 -27.55
CA MET A 565 -13.77 -12.54 -28.55
C MET A 565 -12.69 -13.24 -29.39
N SER A 566 -12.93 -13.37 -30.69
CA SER A 566 -11.85 -13.59 -31.65
C SER A 566 -11.05 -12.31 -31.84
N THR A 567 -9.79 -12.42 -32.31
CA THR A 567 -9.02 -11.26 -32.78
C THR A 567 -9.81 -10.48 -33.84
N SER A 568 -10.51 -11.17 -34.76
CA SER A 568 -11.35 -10.52 -35.78
C SER A 568 -12.43 -9.61 -35.19
N PHE A 569 -13.09 -9.98 -34.09
CA PHE A 569 -14.14 -9.15 -33.49
C PHE A 569 -13.62 -7.77 -33.06
N LEU A 570 -12.46 -7.71 -32.40
CA LEU A 570 -11.82 -6.43 -32.05
C LEU A 570 -11.45 -5.62 -33.30
N MET A 571 -10.93 -6.31 -34.31
CA MET A 571 -10.50 -5.71 -35.56
C MET A 571 -11.66 -5.16 -36.40
N ASP A 572 -12.80 -5.85 -36.40
CA ASP A 572 -14.05 -5.39 -37.01
C ASP A 572 -14.57 -4.13 -36.29
N GLN A 573 -14.51 -4.09 -34.95
CA GLN A 573 -14.91 -2.92 -34.14
C GLN A 573 -13.96 -1.72 -34.33
N ILE A 574 -12.65 -1.94 -34.38
CA ILE A 574 -11.66 -0.89 -34.67
C ILE A 574 -11.86 -0.36 -36.09
N THR A 575 -12.03 -1.25 -37.07
CA THR A 575 -12.31 -0.87 -38.47
C THR A 575 -13.59 -0.06 -38.57
N ALA A 576 -14.67 -0.49 -37.93
CA ALA A 576 -15.94 0.23 -37.90
C ALA A 576 -15.82 1.60 -37.19
N ALA A 577 -15.05 1.71 -36.11
CA ALA A 577 -14.80 2.97 -35.42
C ALA A 577 -13.94 3.95 -36.25
N VAL A 578 -12.95 3.46 -36.98
CA VAL A 578 -12.15 4.27 -37.92
C VAL A 578 -13.01 4.74 -39.10
N ILE A 579 -13.87 3.87 -39.67
CA ILE A 579 -14.85 4.26 -40.70
C ILE A 579 -15.83 5.30 -40.15
N ALA A 580 -16.35 5.11 -38.93
CA ALA A 580 -17.27 6.05 -38.30
C ALA A 580 -16.60 7.41 -38.05
N GLY A 581 -15.39 7.44 -37.50
CA GLY A 581 -14.60 8.65 -37.30
C GLY A 581 -14.29 9.38 -38.60
N ALA A 582 -13.82 8.67 -39.63
CA ALA A 582 -13.57 9.23 -40.95
C ALA A 582 -14.85 9.74 -41.64
N THR A 583 -15.98 9.04 -41.49
CA THR A 583 -17.29 9.46 -42.01
C THR A 583 -17.83 10.68 -41.26
N ALA A 584 -17.68 10.73 -39.94
CA ALA A 584 -18.14 11.85 -39.13
C ALA A 584 -17.28 13.10 -39.36
N MET A 585 -15.96 12.94 -39.46
CA MET A 585 -15.03 13.99 -39.91
C MET A 585 -15.36 14.46 -41.33
N THR A 586 -15.65 13.54 -42.26
CA THR A 586 -16.08 13.90 -43.62
C THR A 586 -17.38 14.71 -43.59
N ARG A 587 -18.42 14.28 -42.86
CA ARG A 587 -19.68 15.03 -42.70
C ARG A 587 -19.51 16.40 -42.06
N LEU A 588 -18.52 16.56 -41.19
CA LEU A 588 -18.17 17.81 -40.52
C LEU A 588 -17.40 18.76 -41.46
N VAL A 589 -16.63 18.23 -42.42
CA VAL A 589 -16.05 18.99 -43.53
C VAL A 589 -17.10 19.29 -44.62
N THR A 590 -17.95 18.32 -45.01
CA THR A 590 -18.92 18.49 -46.10
C THR A 590 -20.16 19.26 -45.67
N GLY A 591 -20.54 19.19 -44.39
CA GLY A 591 -21.57 20.05 -43.79
C GLY A 591 -21.16 21.52 -43.76
N ALA A 592 -19.88 21.83 -43.56
CA ALA A 592 -19.34 23.18 -43.77
C ALA A 592 -19.30 23.54 -45.27
N MET A 593 -18.88 22.62 -46.14
CA MET A 593 -18.91 22.82 -47.59
C MET A 593 -20.33 22.96 -48.18
N ALA A 594 -21.39 22.60 -47.44
CA ALA A 594 -22.77 22.87 -47.84
C ALA A 594 -23.11 24.37 -47.82
N CYS A 595 -22.32 25.20 -47.13
CA CYS A 595 -22.37 26.65 -47.23
C CYS A 595 -21.73 27.19 -48.53
N ILE A 596 -21.04 26.35 -49.32
CA ILE A 596 -20.29 26.75 -50.52
C ILE A 596 -20.96 26.16 -51.78
N PRO A 597 -21.37 26.98 -52.77
CA PRO A 597 -22.02 26.51 -53.99
C PRO A 597 -21.15 25.49 -54.77
N GLY A 598 -21.60 24.24 -54.81
CA GLY A 598 -20.95 23.12 -55.53
C GLY A 598 -20.35 22.02 -54.65
N GLY A 599 -20.32 22.17 -53.32
CA GLY A 599 -19.67 21.22 -52.39
C GLY A 599 -20.07 19.75 -52.53
N ALA A 600 -21.32 19.46 -52.92
CA ALA A 600 -21.86 18.10 -53.09
C ALA A 600 -21.12 17.25 -54.16
N ALA A 601 -20.46 17.87 -55.14
CA ALA A 601 -19.61 17.13 -56.08
C ALA A 601 -18.32 16.61 -55.42
N VAL A 602 -17.77 17.37 -54.47
CA VAL A 602 -16.54 17.04 -53.74
C VAL A 602 -16.80 15.98 -52.67
N GLU A 603 -17.95 16.04 -52.00
CA GLU A 603 -18.39 15.08 -50.98
C GLU A 603 -18.33 13.62 -51.46
N ASN A 604 -18.83 13.34 -52.67
CA ASN A 604 -18.80 11.99 -53.24
C ASN A 604 -17.37 11.48 -53.47
N THR A 605 -16.44 12.35 -53.88
CA THR A 605 -15.02 12.03 -54.06
C THR A 605 -14.33 11.78 -52.72
N ILE A 606 -14.58 12.61 -51.70
CA ILE A 606 -14.01 12.44 -50.36
C ILE A 606 -14.53 11.15 -49.70
N MET A 607 -15.84 10.88 -49.76
CA MET A 607 -16.43 9.65 -49.24
C MET A 607 -15.87 8.40 -49.93
N SER A 608 -15.65 8.43 -51.25
CA SER A 608 -14.99 7.34 -51.99
C SER A 608 -13.54 7.11 -51.53
N ALA A 609 -12.78 8.19 -51.34
CA ALA A 609 -11.41 8.14 -50.83
C ALA A 609 -11.34 7.63 -49.38
N ALA A 610 -12.22 8.10 -48.49
CA ALA A 610 -12.31 7.66 -47.11
C ALA A 610 -12.65 6.16 -47.00
N ASN A 611 -13.62 5.68 -47.79
CA ASN A 611 -13.97 4.26 -47.87
C ASN A 611 -12.81 3.40 -48.41
N THR A 612 -12.05 3.89 -49.39
CA THR A 612 -10.87 3.21 -49.93
C THR A 612 -9.68 3.21 -48.96
N ALA A 613 -9.48 4.29 -48.21
CA ALA A 613 -8.48 4.35 -47.14
C ALA A 613 -8.82 3.33 -46.04
N ALA A 614 -10.03 3.37 -45.49
CA ALA A 614 -10.46 2.47 -44.42
C ALA A 614 -10.48 0.99 -44.84
N SER A 615 -10.93 0.68 -46.06
CA SER A 615 -10.91 -0.70 -46.60
C SER A 615 -9.49 -1.28 -46.69
N ALA A 616 -8.48 -0.44 -46.84
CA ALA A 616 -7.08 -0.86 -46.92
C ALA A 616 -6.33 -0.73 -45.56
N ILE A 617 -6.85 0.03 -44.58
CA ILE A 617 -6.51 -0.15 -43.16
C ILE A 617 -6.94 -1.55 -42.72
N ALA A 618 -8.20 -1.92 -43.00
CA ALA A 618 -8.75 -3.25 -42.72
C ALA A 618 -7.93 -4.39 -43.36
N GLY A 619 -7.30 -4.14 -44.51
CA GLY A 619 -6.44 -5.11 -45.20
C GLY A 619 -5.08 -5.40 -44.54
N LEU A 620 -4.58 -4.54 -43.64
CA LEU A 620 -3.32 -4.76 -42.90
C LEU A 620 -3.53 -5.38 -41.52
N ILE A 621 -4.75 -5.31 -41.02
CA ILE A 621 -5.13 -5.68 -39.66
C ILE A 621 -5.12 -7.20 -39.35
N PRO A 622 -5.34 -8.14 -40.30
CA PRO A 622 -5.20 -9.58 -40.04
C PRO A 622 -3.78 -10.02 -39.63
N ASP A 623 -2.77 -9.18 -39.91
CA ASP A 623 -1.34 -9.49 -39.82
C ASP A 623 -0.70 -8.98 -38.51
N LEU A 624 -1.47 -8.93 -37.42
CA LEU A 624 -1.08 -8.33 -36.14
C LEU A 624 -0.80 -9.33 -35.01
N ASP A 625 -1.31 -10.56 -35.12
CA ASP A 625 -1.11 -11.69 -34.19
C ASP A 625 -1.07 -11.29 -32.69
N LEU A 626 -2.12 -10.59 -32.26
CA LEU A 626 -2.25 -10.12 -30.86
C LEU A 626 -2.50 -11.32 -29.94
N ASP A 627 -1.44 -11.75 -29.24
CA ASP A 627 -1.54 -12.87 -28.32
C ASP A 627 -2.27 -12.50 -27.03
N PHE A 628 -3.57 -12.78 -26.99
CA PHE A 628 -4.40 -12.66 -25.79
C PHE A 628 -4.19 -13.81 -24.78
N SER A 629 -3.22 -14.73 -24.95
CA SER A 629 -2.96 -15.82 -24.00
C SER A 629 -2.44 -15.33 -22.64
N VAL A 630 -1.73 -14.19 -22.63
CA VAL A 630 -1.12 -13.53 -21.47
C VAL A 630 -2.02 -13.58 -20.22
N GLU A 631 -1.45 -13.92 -19.07
CA GLU A 631 -2.18 -13.90 -17.81
C GLU A 631 -2.30 -12.45 -17.31
N SER A 632 -3.47 -12.08 -16.77
CA SER A 632 -3.66 -10.72 -16.27
C SER A 632 -2.87 -10.54 -14.97
N ILE A 633 -2.37 -9.33 -14.73
CA ILE A 633 -1.74 -8.97 -13.44
C ILE A 633 -2.80 -8.30 -12.56
N GLN A 634 -2.86 -8.67 -11.29
CA GLN A 634 -3.74 -8.03 -10.31
C GLN A 634 -3.09 -6.74 -9.81
N LEU A 635 -3.66 -5.60 -10.20
CA LEU A 635 -3.28 -4.28 -9.71
C LEU A 635 -3.88 -4.01 -8.32
N MET A 636 -5.06 -4.56 -8.03
CA MET A 636 -5.68 -4.46 -6.71
C MET A 636 -6.38 -5.77 -6.36
N ALA A 637 -5.98 -6.41 -5.26
CA ALA A 637 -6.65 -7.60 -4.73
C ALA A 637 -8.10 -7.27 -4.31
N PRO A 638 -9.04 -8.24 -4.31
CA PRO A 638 -10.46 -7.97 -4.07
C PRO A 638 -10.72 -7.26 -2.73
N GLN A 639 -11.01 -5.96 -2.79
CA GLN A 639 -11.33 -5.15 -1.62
C GLN A 639 -12.81 -5.29 -1.31
N LYS A 640 -13.12 -5.94 -0.19
CA LYS A 640 -14.48 -6.07 0.35
C LYS A 640 -14.91 -4.72 0.94
N LEU A 641 -15.58 -3.92 0.13
CA LEU A 641 -15.98 -2.55 0.47
C LEU A 641 -17.08 -2.53 1.54
N TRP A 642 -17.99 -3.51 1.49
CA TRP A 642 -19.11 -3.64 2.45
C TRP A 642 -19.45 -5.10 2.68
N CYS A 643 -19.93 -5.43 3.88
CA CYS A 643 -20.51 -6.74 4.19
C CYS A 643 -21.59 -6.62 5.25
N LYS A 644 -22.67 -7.41 5.12
CA LYS A 644 -23.72 -7.59 6.12
C LYS A 644 -24.06 -9.08 6.31
N GLU A 645 -24.15 -9.51 7.56
CA GLU A 645 -24.75 -10.79 7.94
C GLU A 645 -26.27 -10.67 7.86
N VAL A 646 -26.88 -11.20 6.81
CA VAL A 646 -28.33 -11.11 6.56
C VAL A 646 -29.10 -12.27 7.20
N PHE A 647 -28.40 -13.37 7.48
CA PHE A 647 -28.88 -14.45 8.34
C PHE A 647 -27.78 -14.88 9.29
N LYS A 648 -28.17 -15.23 10.51
CA LYS A 648 -27.38 -16.01 11.48
C LYS A 648 -28.28 -17.04 12.16
N THR A 649 -27.75 -18.23 12.42
CA THR A 649 -28.45 -19.26 13.20
C THR A 649 -28.71 -18.79 14.65
N PRO A 650 -29.81 -19.21 15.30
CA PRO A 650 -30.03 -18.90 16.72
C PRO A 650 -28.85 -19.35 17.58
N GLY A 651 -28.30 -18.44 18.39
CA GLY A 651 -27.11 -18.70 19.21
C GLY A 651 -25.76 -18.57 18.49
N PHE A 652 -25.71 -18.13 17.22
CA PHE A 652 -24.47 -17.95 16.44
C PHE A 652 -23.41 -17.18 17.22
N ASP A 653 -23.72 -16.01 17.78
CA ASP A 653 -22.73 -15.15 18.44
C ASP A 653 -22.16 -15.74 19.76
N ALA A 654 -22.65 -16.91 20.20
CA ALA A 654 -22.13 -17.69 21.31
C ALA A 654 -21.56 -19.06 20.90
N ALA A 655 -21.60 -19.42 19.61
CA ALA A 655 -21.09 -20.68 19.09
C ALA A 655 -19.58 -20.57 18.78
N PRO A 656 -18.68 -21.41 19.32
CA PRO A 656 -17.24 -21.27 19.13
C PRO A 656 -16.75 -21.23 17.66
N CYS A 657 -17.46 -21.93 16.77
CA CYS A 657 -17.21 -21.99 15.33
C CYS A 657 -17.73 -20.75 14.56
N ALA A 658 -18.53 -19.88 15.17
CA ALA A 658 -18.92 -18.61 14.56
C ALA A 658 -17.71 -17.70 14.29
N ALA A 659 -16.61 -17.91 15.02
CA ALA A 659 -15.34 -17.21 14.87
C ALA A 659 -14.58 -17.51 13.56
N GLU A 660 -15.13 -18.31 12.64
CA GLU A 660 -14.56 -18.58 11.29
C GLU A 660 -15.54 -18.29 10.14
N ILE A 661 -16.74 -17.78 10.45
CA ILE A 661 -17.84 -17.56 9.49
C ILE A 661 -18.47 -16.17 9.69
N GLY A 662 -19.41 -15.79 8.82
CA GLY A 662 -19.95 -14.42 8.80
C GLY A 662 -18.99 -13.42 8.16
N CYS A 663 -19.23 -12.12 8.39
CA CYS A 663 -18.64 -11.05 7.59
C CYS A 663 -17.14 -10.82 7.81
N LYS A 664 -16.56 -11.23 8.95
CA LYS A 664 -15.09 -11.19 9.14
C LYS A 664 -14.38 -12.11 8.13
N PHE A 665 -15.02 -13.22 7.73
CA PHE A 665 -14.43 -14.28 6.90
C PHE A 665 -15.07 -14.45 5.52
N ALA A 666 -16.13 -13.72 5.20
CA ALA A 666 -16.69 -13.64 3.85
C ALA A 666 -15.74 -12.88 2.90
N GLY A 667 -15.58 -13.31 1.66
CA GLY A 667 -14.73 -12.62 0.66
C GLY A 667 -14.43 -13.46 -0.59
N ARG A 668 -14.41 -12.82 -1.76
CA ARG A 668 -13.99 -13.43 -3.03
C ARG A 668 -12.46 -13.65 -3.00
N PRO A 669 -11.96 -14.87 -3.27
CA PRO A 669 -10.52 -15.10 -3.40
C PRO A 669 -9.98 -14.38 -4.66
N PRO A 670 -8.66 -14.12 -4.75
CA PRO A 670 -8.04 -13.66 -5.98
C PRO A 670 -8.44 -14.53 -7.19
N PRO A 671 -8.71 -13.94 -8.37
CA PRO A 671 -9.10 -14.72 -9.54
C PRO A 671 -8.02 -15.73 -9.94
N ARG A 672 -8.42 -16.90 -10.44
CA ARG A 672 -7.49 -18.01 -10.74
C ARG A 672 -6.70 -17.74 -12.03
N GLY A 673 -5.37 -17.91 -12.00
CA GLY A 673 -4.50 -17.63 -13.15
C GLY A 673 -4.29 -16.13 -13.37
N VAL A 674 -3.99 -15.43 -12.26
CA VAL A 674 -3.71 -13.99 -12.19
C VAL A 674 -2.52 -13.82 -11.26
N GLU A 675 -1.48 -13.13 -11.73
CA GLU A 675 -0.24 -12.88 -10.97
C GLU A 675 -0.40 -11.58 -10.16
N MET A 676 0.04 -11.56 -8.90
CA MET A 676 -0.07 -10.35 -8.07
C MET A 676 1.06 -9.36 -8.43
N ALA A 677 0.71 -8.08 -8.60
CA ALA A 677 1.72 -7.03 -8.73
C ALA A 677 2.60 -6.92 -7.47
N PRO A 678 3.88 -6.53 -7.59
CA PRO A 678 4.73 -6.22 -6.44
C PRO A 678 4.09 -5.15 -5.54
N PRO A 679 4.11 -5.29 -4.20
CA PRO A 679 3.48 -4.31 -3.29
C PRO A 679 3.99 -2.87 -3.47
N GLU A 680 5.26 -2.73 -3.87
CA GLU A 680 5.93 -1.46 -4.15
C GLU A 680 5.29 -0.66 -5.30
N GLN A 681 4.58 -1.34 -6.22
CA GLN A 681 3.89 -0.70 -7.34
C GLN A 681 2.43 -0.33 -7.02
N VAL A 682 1.89 -0.72 -5.85
CA VAL A 682 0.46 -0.60 -5.51
C VAL A 682 0.24 0.10 -4.16
N THR A 683 0.14 1.43 -4.18
CA THR A 683 -0.23 2.23 -3.01
C THR A 683 -1.76 2.28 -2.82
N ASN A 684 -2.31 1.40 -1.97
CA ASN A 684 -3.74 1.40 -1.62
C ASN A 684 -4.01 2.38 -0.46
N HIS A 685 -4.77 3.44 -0.70
CA HIS A 685 -5.37 4.26 0.37
C HIS A 685 -6.85 3.90 0.54
N VAL A 686 -7.22 3.44 1.75
CA VAL A 686 -8.59 3.16 2.16
C VAL A 686 -8.89 3.93 3.45
N GLU A 687 -9.81 4.89 3.38
CA GLU A 687 -10.38 5.53 4.58
C GLU A 687 -11.38 4.55 5.22
N SER A 688 -11.22 4.25 6.52
CA SER A 688 -12.02 3.23 7.22
C SER A 688 -12.63 3.72 8.53
N ASP A 689 -13.96 3.68 8.62
CA ASP A 689 -14.70 3.84 9.86
C ASP A 689 -14.65 2.53 10.68
N GLY A 690 -14.15 2.60 11.91
CA GLY A 690 -13.74 1.42 12.69
C GLY A 690 -14.84 0.70 13.47
N ALA A 691 -14.76 -0.64 13.50
CA ALA A 691 -15.49 -1.49 14.45
C ALA A 691 -14.62 -1.81 15.67
N ALA A 692 -15.16 -1.65 16.89
CA ALA A 692 -14.38 -1.62 18.12
C ALA A 692 -14.08 -3.02 18.71
N ALA A 693 -12.82 -3.26 19.08
CA ALA A 693 -12.26 -4.55 19.48
C ALA A 693 -12.27 -4.84 20.99
N ALA A 694 -12.42 -6.10 21.38
CA ALA A 694 -12.53 -6.51 22.78
C ALA A 694 -11.18 -6.92 23.43
N CYS A 695 -10.93 -6.45 24.66
CA CYS A 695 -9.83 -6.90 25.52
C CYS A 695 -10.32 -7.91 26.57
N HIS A 696 -9.76 -9.12 26.58
CA HIS A 696 -10.28 -10.19 27.43
C HIS A 696 -9.98 -10.00 28.94
N ASP A 697 -8.78 -9.51 29.31
CA ASP A 697 -8.41 -9.28 30.73
C ASP A 697 -8.31 -7.78 31.11
N ILE A 698 -8.66 -6.87 30.21
CA ILE A 698 -8.80 -5.43 30.51
C ILE A 698 -10.24 -5.04 30.16
N PRO A 699 -11.16 -5.01 31.16
CA PRO A 699 -12.56 -4.72 30.91
C PRO A 699 -12.75 -3.33 30.31
N MET A 700 -13.50 -3.25 29.22
CA MET A 700 -13.88 -2.00 28.54
C MET A 700 -15.41 -1.88 28.51
N GLY A 701 -15.90 -0.77 27.97
CA GLY A 701 -17.33 -0.53 27.73
C GLY A 701 -17.52 0.79 26.98
N ASP A 702 -18.72 1.41 27.08
CA ASP A 702 -18.94 2.77 26.58
C ASP A 702 -17.93 3.74 27.20
N ARG A 703 -16.96 4.19 26.39
CA ARG A 703 -15.95 5.19 26.69
C ARG A 703 -15.30 5.01 28.07
N PHE A 704 -14.92 3.77 28.42
CA PHE A 704 -14.08 3.51 29.60
C PHE A 704 -13.13 2.32 29.44
N ILE A 705 -11.99 2.39 30.13
CA ILE A 705 -11.04 1.29 30.34
C ILE A 705 -10.93 1.03 31.85
N GLN A 706 -11.00 -0.24 32.26
CA GLN A 706 -10.87 -0.67 33.64
C GLN A 706 -9.50 -1.30 33.91
N LEU A 707 -8.75 -0.74 34.87
CA LEU A 707 -7.46 -1.23 35.34
C LEU A 707 -7.62 -1.73 36.77
N GLY A 708 -7.97 -3.02 36.90
CA GLY A 708 -8.28 -3.64 38.18
C GLY A 708 -9.52 -3.02 38.80
N ARG A 709 -9.36 -2.41 39.98
CA ARG A 709 -10.44 -1.78 40.75
C ARG A 709 -10.70 -0.31 40.39
N PHE A 710 -10.08 0.18 39.31
CA PHE A 710 -10.17 1.57 38.84
C PHE A 710 -10.67 1.65 37.40
N ARG A 711 -11.44 2.68 37.07
CA ARG A 711 -11.86 3.01 35.70
C ARG A 711 -11.34 4.39 35.28
N LEU A 712 -10.98 4.50 34.01
CA LEU A 712 -10.62 5.74 33.30
C LEU A 712 -11.64 5.94 32.19
N ALA A 713 -12.39 7.05 32.17
CA ALA A 713 -13.57 7.17 31.31
C ALA A 713 -13.94 8.60 30.92
N ASP A 714 -14.34 8.83 29.67
CA ASP A 714 -15.10 10.03 29.28
C ASP A 714 -16.57 9.84 29.66
N ILE A 715 -17.12 10.74 30.47
CA ILE A 715 -18.49 10.64 30.99
C ILE A 715 -19.52 11.20 30.00
N ASP A 716 -19.24 12.35 29.39
CA ASP A 716 -20.24 13.18 28.70
C ASP A 716 -19.65 14.04 27.55
N GLY A 717 -18.47 13.67 27.05
CA GLY A 717 -17.72 14.44 26.05
C GLY A 717 -17.02 15.68 26.61
N ASN A 718 -17.28 16.06 27.86
CA ASN A 718 -16.77 17.26 28.53
C ASN A 718 -15.96 16.94 29.80
N HIS A 719 -16.10 15.73 30.37
CA HIS A 719 -15.48 15.31 31.63
C HIS A 719 -14.84 13.91 31.53
N PHE A 720 -13.50 13.86 31.47
CA PHE A 720 -12.74 12.64 31.67
C PHE A 720 -12.52 12.36 33.17
N SER A 721 -12.70 11.13 33.60
CA SER A 721 -12.76 10.73 35.00
C SER A 721 -11.74 9.62 35.33
N ILE A 722 -11.27 9.60 36.58
CA ILE A 722 -10.58 8.46 37.19
C ILE A 722 -11.30 8.13 38.49
N SER A 723 -11.84 6.91 38.59
CA SER A 723 -12.75 6.51 39.68
C SER A 723 -12.48 5.09 40.17
N HIS A 724 -12.83 4.77 41.42
CA HIS A 724 -12.66 3.45 42.05
C HIS A 724 -14.01 2.78 42.36
N GLU A 725 -14.03 1.44 42.39
CA GLU A 725 -15.26 0.66 42.56
C GLU A 725 -15.88 0.75 43.97
N GLU A 726 -15.09 1.07 45.01
CA GLU A 726 -15.60 1.21 46.37
C GLU A 726 -16.19 2.61 46.58
N GLY A 727 -17.49 2.65 46.90
CA GLY A 727 -18.26 3.88 47.07
C GLY A 727 -18.43 4.70 45.77
N PRO A 728 -18.42 4.04 44.59
CA PRO A 728 -18.21 4.63 43.26
C PRO A 728 -17.38 5.91 43.18
N THR A 729 -16.30 6.04 43.97
CA THR A 729 -15.69 7.36 44.20
C THR A 729 -14.91 7.88 43.00
N THR A 730 -15.24 9.09 42.56
CA THR A 730 -14.49 9.83 41.55
C THR A 730 -13.33 10.57 42.22
N ILE A 731 -12.11 10.22 41.82
CA ILE A 731 -10.84 10.66 42.42
C ILE A 731 -10.31 11.92 41.71
N GLN A 732 -10.56 12.00 40.41
CA GLN A 732 -10.12 13.09 39.55
C GLN A 732 -11.06 13.26 38.35
N ILE A 733 -11.34 14.51 37.98
CA ILE A 733 -12.03 14.91 36.75
C ILE A 733 -11.15 15.91 35.99
N PHE A 734 -10.95 15.67 34.70
CA PHE A 734 -10.31 16.58 33.75
C PHE A 734 -11.40 17.08 32.79
N ARG A 735 -11.45 18.39 32.55
CA ARG A 735 -12.47 19.01 31.69
C ARG A 735 -11.96 19.31 30.29
N ASN A 736 -12.88 19.43 29.32
CA ASN A 736 -12.56 19.87 27.96
C ASN A 736 -11.93 21.27 27.93
N ASP A 737 -12.35 22.17 28.83
CA ASP A 737 -11.72 23.47 29.03
C ASP A 737 -10.26 23.40 29.57
N GLY A 738 -9.74 22.21 29.87
CA GLY A 738 -8.38 21.99 30.38
C GLY A 738 -8.24 22.09 31.91
N THR A 739 -9.30 22.33 32.66
CA THR A 739 -9.24 22.45 34.14
C THR A 739 -9.34 21.09 34.86
N LEU A 740 -9.00 21.08 36.16
CA LEU A 740 -8.91 19.87 36.99
C LEU A 740 -9.72 19.98 38.29
N HIS A 741 -10.62 19.04 38.53
CA HIS A 741 -11.34 18.90 39.80
C HIS A 741 -10.94 17.61 40.52
N GLY A 742 -10.60 17.69 41.81
CA GLY A 742 -10.21 16.52 42.61
C GLY A 742 -11.35 15.95 43.45
N GLY A 743 -11.26 14.67 43.77
CA GLY A 743 -12.13 13.98 44.72
C GLY A 743 -11.72 14.14 46.20
N PRO A 744 -12.43 13.45 47.12
CA PRO A 744 -13.52 12.51 46.87
C PRO A 744 -14.79 13.17 46.31
N ARG A 745 -15.40 12.55 45.31
CA ARG A 745 -16.69 12.94 44.69
C ARG A 745 -17.53 11.70 44.40
N SER A 746 -18.85 11.87 44.33
CA SER A 746 -19.82 10.82 44.00
C SER A 746 -20.45 10.98 42.61
N ASP A 747 -20.16 12.09 41.92
CA ASP A 747 -20.59 12.39 40.56
C ASP A 747 -19.46 12.17 39.54
N TYR A 748 -19.81 12.09 38.25
CA TYR A 748 -18.89 11.75 37.15
C TYR A 748 -18.17 10.41 37.33
N SER A 749 -18.90 9.40 37.80
CA SER A 749 -18.38 8.05 38.05
C SER A 749 -18.87 7.06 36.98
N PRO A 750 -17.97 6.34 36.28
CA PRO A 750 -18.32 5.43 35.18
C PRO A 750 -18.75 4.04 35.64
N TRP A 751 -18.92 3.81 36.94
CA TRP A 751 -19.31 2.50 37.50
C TRP A 751 -20.78 2.13 37.28
N THR A 752 -21.60 3.06 36.79
CA THR A 752 -22.96 2.80 36.28
C THR A 752 -22.98 2.22 34.86
N ARG A 753 -21.85 2.21 34.15
CA ARG A 753 -21.73 1.58 32.82
C ARG A 753 -21.36 0.10 32.95
N GLU A 754 -21.96 -0.74 32.12
CA GLU A 754 -21.65 -2.17 32.07
C GLU A 754 -20.34 -2.44 31.32
N VAL A 755 -19.68 -3.56 31.64
CA VAL A 755 -18.54 -4.07 30.85
C VAL A 755 -19.08 -4.66 29.55
N GLY A 756 -18.43 -4.38 28.43
CA GLY A 756 -18.83 -4.86 27.11
C GLY A 756 -17.93 -4.33 26.01
N ALA A 757 -18.49 -4.13 24.82
CA ALA A 757 -17.77 -3.57 23.68
C ALA A 757 -17.17 -2.18 23.99
N SER A 758 -15.96 -1.95 23.49
CA SER A 758 -15.08 -0.78 23.65
C SER A 758 -15.57 0.46 22.87
N LYS A 759 -16.86 0.77 22.93
CA LYS A 759 -17.51 1.83 22.15
C LYS A 759 -16.86 3.19 22.46
N GLY A 760 -16.45 3.92 21.42
CA GLY A 760 -15.77 5.20 21.58
C GLY A 760 -14.39 5.08 22.24
N ILE A 761 -13.68 3.98 22.00
CA ILE A 761 -12.27 3.81 22.37
C ILE A 761 -11.47 3.59 21.10
N HIS A 762 -10.56 4.51 20.82
CA HIS A 762 -9.78 4.56 19.58
C HIS A 762 -8.28 4.64 19.93
N PHE A 763 -7.41 4.44 18.94
CA PHE A 763 -5.98 4.30 19.15
C PHE A 763 -5.17 5.04 18.09
N GLY A 764 -3.87 5.16 18.34
CA GLY A 764 -2.87 5.67 17.41
C GLY A 764 -1.49 5.68 18.07
N PHE A 765 -0.50 6.33 17.43
CA PHE A 765 0.89 6.31 17.90
C PHE A 765 1.06 6.86 19.32
N GLN A 766 1.33 5.94 20.26
CA GLN A 766 1.51 6.13 21.69
C GLN A 766 0.33 6.78 22.44
N TYR A 767 -0.91 6.72 21.94
CA TYR A 767 -2.08 7.26 22.63
C TYR A 767 -3.34 6.38 22.54
N ILE A 768 -4.15 6.44 23.59
CA ILE A 768 -5.52 5.89 23.61
C ILE A 768 -6.49 7.07 23.67
N GLN A 769 -7.45 7.10 22.75
CA GLN A 769 -8.60 8.00 22.78
C GLN A 769 -9.77 7.31 23.46
N ILE A 770 -10.46 8.02 24.35
CA ILE A 770 -11.63 7.54 25.09
C ILE A 770 -12.66 8.66 25.04
N GLY A 771 -13.69 8.50 24.20
CA GLY A 771 -14.56 9.59 23.80
C GLY A 771 -13.76 10.75 23.21
N ASN A 772 -14.06 11.97 23.67
CA ASN A 772 -13.43 13.19 23.17
C ASN A 772 -12.02 13.48 23.77
N PHE A 773 -11.47 12.56 24.57
CA PHE A 773 -10.20 12.76 25.28
C PHE A 773 -9.11 11.78 24.82
N ARG A 774 -7.86 12.26 24.68
CA ARG A 774 -6.68 11.43 24.44
C ARG A 774 -5.78 11.37 25.67
N LEU A 775 -5.34 10.16 25.98
CA LEU A 775 -4.34 9.82 26.99
C LEU A 775 -3.13 9.24 26.25
N GLY A 776 -2.03 9.98 26.18
CA GLY A 776 -0.91 9.63 25.29
C GLY A 776 0.46 10.08 25.75
N ALA A 777 1.51 9.38 25.33
CA ALA A 777 2.88 9.89 25.43
C ALA A 777 3.14 10.82 24.24
N TYR A 778 3.30 12.10 24.54
CA TYR A 778 3.70 13.09 23.54
C TYR A 778 5.15 12.86 23.12
N ASP A 779 6.03 12.58 24.09
CA ASP A 779 7.39 12.11 23.87
C ASP A 779 7.85 11.24 25.06
N ASP A 780 9.08 10.74 25.01
CA ASP A 780 9.73 9.94 26.06
C ASP A 780 9.77 10.61 27.45
N THR A 781 9.52 11.92 27.53
CA THR A 781 9.54 12.77 28.74
C THR A 781 8.19 13.38 29.11
N HIS A 782 7.15 13.26 28.28
CA HIS A 782 5.81 13.83 28.50
C HIS A 782 4.67 12.84 28.24
N LEU A 783 3.95 12.42 29.28
CA LEU A 783 2.62 11.79 29.19
C LEU A 783 1.54 12.86 29.41
N THR A 784 0.43 12.80 28.68
CA THR A 784 -0.54 13.88 28.60
C THR A 784 -1.99 13.38 28.65
N ILE A 785 -2.89 14.24 29.13
CA ILE A 785 -4.34 14.10 28.97
C ILE A 785 -4.82 15.36 28.25
N SER A 786 -5.35 15.20 27.04
CA SER A 786 -5.81 16.26 26.15
C SER A 786 -7.23 15.98 25.66
N HIS A 787 -7.89 17.01 25.12
CA HIS A 787 -9.25 16.97 24.58
C HIS A 787 -9.28 17.50 23.14
N VAL A 788 -10.29 17.07 22.36
CA VAL A 788 -10.46 17.44 20.94
C VAL A 788 -10.63 18.95 20.71
N ASP A 789 -11.09 19.71 21.73
CA ASP A 789 -11.13 21.18 21.75
C ASP A 789 -9.72 21.83 21.81
N GLY A 790 -8.65 21.05 21.62
CA GLY A 790 -7.24 21.48 21.60
C GLY A 790 -6.58 21.62 22.96
N LYS A 791 -7.32 21.50 24.07
CA LYS A 791 -6.80 21.74 25.42
C LYS A 791 -6.12 20.52 26.04
N THR A 792 -4.95 20.75 26.63
CA THR A 792 -4.25 19.79 27.49
C THR A 792 -4.55 20.06 28.95
N ALA A 793 -5.21 19.11 29.61
CA ALA A 793 -5.67 19.23 30.99
C ALA A 793 -4.60 18.83 32.02
N GLN A 794 -3.67 17.92 31.68
CA GLN A 794 -2.59 17.53 32.57
C GLN A 794 -1.40 16.96 31.78
N VAL A 795 -0.21 17.50 32.03
CA VAL A 795 1.06 16.88 31.62
C VAL A 795 1.76 16.26 32.83
N PHE A 796 2.20 15.01 32.66
CA PHE A 796 2.97 14.20 33.59
C PHE A 796 4.39 14.06 33.03
N ARG A 797 5.39 14.61 33.71
CA ARG A 797 6.78 14.60 33.20
C ARG A 797 7.59 13.41 33.72
N SER A 798 8.54 12.93 32.92
CA SER A 798 9.49 11.89 33.32
C SER A 798 10.25 12.24 34.59
N ASP A 799 10.49 13.54 34.87
CA ASP A 799 11.13 14.04 36.10
C ASP A 799 10.26 13.93 37.38
N GLY A 800 8.99 13.52 37.27
CA GLY A 800 8.07 13.39 38.40
C GLY A 800 7.28 14.66 38.74
N THR A 801 7.40 15.74 37.95
CA THR A 801 6.57 16.93 38.08
C THR A 801 5.21 16.80 37.36
N LEU A 802 4.27 17.66 37.74
CA LEU A 802 2.92 17.74 37.17
C LEU A 802 2.67 19.18 36.73
N HIS A 803 2.28 19.36 35.47
CA HIS A 803 1.88 20.65 34.90
C HIS A 803 0.38 20.61 34.60
N PRO A 804 -0.47 21.09 35.51
CA PRO A 804 -1.92 21.14 35.29
C PRO A 804 -2.27 22.16 34.20
N GLY A 805 -3.40 21.93 33.53
CA GLY A 805 -4.01 22.87 32.62
C GLY A 805 -4.87 23.96 33.28
N PRO A 806 -5.51 24.82 32.47
CA PRO A 806 -5.58 24.72 31.00
C PRO A 806 -4.26 25.02 30.29
N ARG A 807 -3.97 24.30 29.19
CA ARG A 807 -2.84 24.55 28.27
C ARG A 807 -3.26 24.25 26.83
N ASP A 808 -2.45 24.73 25.89
CA ASP A 808 -2.59 24.54 24.43
C ASP A 808 -1.37 23.80 23.81
N ASP A 809 -0.44 23.33 24.65
CA ASP A 809 0.74 22.56 24.27
C ASP A 809 0.63 21.09 24.73
N PHE A 810 1.48 20.21 24.19
CA PHE A 810 1.51 18.77 24.53
C PHE A 810 0.17 18.01 24.32
N SER A 811 -0.64 18.44 23.36
CA SER A 811 -1.78 17.64 22.88
C SER A 811 -1.29 16.48 22.01
N THR A 812 -2.01 15.36 21.98
CA THR A 812 -1.77 14.26 21.00
C THR A 812 -2.86 14.15 19.94
N PHE A 813 -3.64 15.23 19.73
CA PHE A 813 -4.60 15.37 18.63
C PHE A 813 -3.97 15.80 17.29
N ASP A 814 -2.67 16.05 17.29
CA ASP A 814 -1.81 16.22 16.10
C ASP A 814 -1.59 14.91 15.30
N ARG A 815 -1.90 13.76 15.91
CA ARG A 815 -1.71 12.42 15.33
C ARG A 815 -2.99 11.89 14.71
N ALA A 816 -2.89 11.20 13.58
CA ALA A 816 -4.00 10.44 13.01
C ALA A 816 -4.44 9.30 13.95
N GLU A 817 -5.73 8.94 13.89
CA GLU A 817 -6.21 7.66 14.38
C GLU A 817 -5.70 6.51 13.50
N GLY A 818 -5.61 5.32 14.11
CA GLY A 818 -5.15 4.12 13.43
C GLY A 818 -4.41 3.23 14.41
N VAL A 819 -3.26 2.72 13.96
CA VAL A 819 -2.45 1.69 14.61
C VAL A 819 -2.04 2.07 16.06
N PRO A 820 -2.45 1.32 17.12
CA PRO A 820 -1.96 1.42 18.51
C PRO A 820 -0.43 1.25 18.76
N ALA A 821 0.44 1.73 17.87
CA ALA A 821 1.89 1.56 17.95
C ALA A 821 2.48 2.20 19.22
N GLY A 822 3.42 1.51 19.87
CA GLY A 822 4.05 1.96 21.11
C GLY A 822 3.12 1.92 22.35
N ILE A 823 1.98 1.25 22.25
CA ILE A 823 1.08 0.95 23.37
C ILE A 823 1.28 -0.51 23.78
N SER A 824 1.26 -0.81 25.08
CA SER A 824 1.15 -2.19 25.55
C SER A 824 0.29 -2.31 26.81
N PHE A 825 -0.22 -3.51 27.02
CA PHE A 825 -1.17 -3.85 28.08
C PHE A 825 -0.58 -4.92 28.98
N GLY A 826 -1.06 -5.03 30.21
CA GLY A 826 -0.74 -6.15 31.11
C GLY A 826 -1.66 -6.16 32.32
N ASP A 827 -1.44 -7.09 33.25
CA ASP A 827 -2.26 -7.26 34.46
C ASP A 827 -2.53 -5.91 35.16
N ARG A 828 -3.73 -5.38 34.92
CA ARG A 828 -4.24 -4.10 35.47
C ARG A 828 -3.34 -2.88 35.23
N PHE A 829 -2.64 -2.81 34.10
CA PHE A 829 -1.94 -1.60 33.67
C PHE A 829 -1.92 -1.39 32.15
N ILE A 830 -1.76 -0.12 31.75
CA ILE A 830 -1.42 0.29 30.38
C ILE A 830 -0.03 0.93 30.36
N GLN A 831 0.66 0.80 29.24
CA GLN A 831 1.91 1.48 28.93
C GLN A 831 1.75 2.27 27.63
N LEU A 832 2.24 3.50 27.62
CA LEU A 832 2.21 4.44 26.50
C LEU A 832 3.63 4.99 26.33
N GLY A 833 4.32 4.57 25.27
CA GLY A 833 5.77 4.79 25.13
C GLY A 833 6.52 4.24 26.36
N ARG A 834 7.23 5.13 27.08
CA ARG A 834 7.92 4.82 28.35
C ARG A 834 7.01 4.91 29.59
N PHE A 835 5.84 5.52 29.53
CA PHE A 835 5.01 5.78 30.71
C PHE A 835 4.07 4.62 31.02
N ARG A 836 3.82 4.36 32.31
CA ARG A 836 2.85 3.35 32.77
C ARG A 836 1.82 3.91 33.73
N ILE A 837 0.58 3.48 33.55
CA ILE A 837 -0.58 3.81 34.40
C ILE A 837 -1.22 2.48 34.81
N GLY A 838 -1.33 2.20 36.11
CA GLY A 838 -1.87 0.91 36.55
C GLY A 838 -2.21 0.81 38.02
N ASP A 839 -3.08 -0.16 38.35
CA ASP A 839 -3.49 -0.47 39.71
C ASP A 839 -2.39 -1.26 40.41
N SER A 840 -1.73 -0.64 41.39
CA SER A 840 -0.60 -1.26 42.07
C SER A 840 -0.98 -2.32 43.11
N ASP A 841 -2.18 -2.25 43.71
CA ASP A 841 -2.55 -3.08 44.86
C ASP A 841 -4.05 -3.19 45.19
N GLY A 842 -4.94 -2.86 44.26
CA GLY A 842 -6.39 -2.76 44.45
C GLY A 842 -6.84 -1.43 45.06
N ASN A 843 -5.94 -0.67 45.71
CA ASN A 843 -6.26 0.50 46.51
C ASN A 843 -5.57 1.79 46.03
N ASN A 844 -4.58 1.68 45.14
CA ASN A 844 -3.79 2.79 44.61
C ASN A 844 -3.44 2.62 43.12
N LEU A 845 -4.05 3.43 42.25
CA LEU A 845 -3.67 3.59 40.84
C LEU A 845 -2.49 4.58 40.75
N VAL A 846 -1.42 4.22 40.05
CA VAL A 846 -0.19 5.02 39.95
C VAL A 846 0.20 5.31 38.50
N VAL A 847 0.70 6.52 38.28
CA VAL A 847 1.38 6.95 37.05
C VAL A 847 2.90 6.90 37.31
N THR A 848 3.67 6.26 36.43
CA THR A 848 5.10 6.00 36.61
C THR A 848 5.88 6.10 35.30
N HIS A 849 7.20 6.31 35.40
CA HIS A 849 8.16 6.30 34.30
C HIS A 849 9.46 5.57 34.73
N PRO A 850 10.21 4.91 33.83
CA PRO A 850 11.46 4.20 34.15
C PRO A 850 12.46 4.99 34.99
N GLU A 851 12.76 6.24 34.61
CA GLU A 851 13.82 7.04 35.24
C GLU A 851 13.47 7.60 36.62
N THR A 852 12.18 7.70 36.96
CA THR A 852 11.74 8.23 38.25
C THR A 852 10.84 7.26 39.02
N HIS A 853 10.11 7.78 40.01
CA HIS A 853 9.29 7.01 40.92
C HIS A 853 7.83 7.08 40.48
N VAL A 854 6.89 7.07 41.42
CA VAL A 854 5.52 7.47 41.13
C VAL A 854 5.52 8.97 40.81
N ILE A 855 4.90 9.35 39.70
CA ILE A 855 4.67 10.74 39.28
C ILE A 855 3.42 11.27 39.98
N GLN A 856 2.33 10.48 39.94
CA GLN A 856 1.04 10.77 40.56
C GLN A 856 0.37 9.49 41.08
N MET A 857 -0.34 9.59 42.22
CA MET A 857 -1.08 8.47 42.83
C MET A 857 -2.53 8.85 43.14
N TYR A 858 -3.46 8.03 42.67
CA TYR A 858 -4.90 8.10 42.89
C TYR A 858 -5.31 6.96 43.84
N ARG A 859 -6.18 7.21 44.81
CA ARG A 859 -6.49 6.28 45.90
C ARG A 859 -7.99 5.98 45.98
N HIS A 860 -8.32 4.75 46.38
CA HIS A 860 -9.70 4.30 46.61
C HIS A 860 -10.55 5.18 47.54
N ASP A 861 -9.93 5.91 48.47
CA ASP A 861 -10.62 6.88 49.35
C ASP A 861 -10.93 8.24 48.65
N GLY A 862 -11.02 8.24 47.32
CA GLY A 862 -11.24 9.42 46.50
C GLY A 862 -10.11 10.47 46.52
N THR A 863 -9.00 10.24 47.24
CA THR A 863 -7.93 11.24 47.38
C THR A 863 -6.79 11.10 46.36
N ARG A 864 -6.26 12.24 45.91
CA ARG A 864 -4.97 12.33 45.20
C ARG A 864 -3.83 12.53 46.18
N HIS A 865 -2.74 11.78 46.03
CA HIS A 865 -1.52 11.96 46.83
C HIS A 865 -0.38 12.57 46.01
N LYS A 866 -0.01 13.83 46.35
CA LYS A 866 1.15 14.52 45.75
C LYS A 866 2.45 13.84 46.14
N THR A 867 3.24 13.48 45.15
CA THR A 867 4.46 12.66 45.29
C THR A 867 5.60 13.43 45.95
N LEU A 868 6.54 12.71 46.60
CA LEU A 868 7.49 13.38 47.52
C LEU A 868 8.47 14.31 46.79
N LEU A 869 8.67 14.15 45.49
CA LEU A 869 9.46 15.06 44.65
C LEU A 869 8.89 16.49 44.61
N GLN A 870 7.57 16.66 44.74
CA GLN A 870 6.94 17.99 44.87
C GLN A 870 7.11 18.62 46.28
N ILE A 871 7.59 17.85 47.27
CA ILE A 871 7.64 18.22 48.68
C ILE A 871 9.10 18.38 49.19
N LEU A 872 10.03 17.62 48.63
CA LEU A 872 11.44 17.59 49.02
C LEU A 872 12.29 18.83 48.67
N PRO A 873 12.21 19.46 47.48
CA PRO A 873 13.18 20.50 47.08
C PRO A 873 13.10 21.80 47.89
N LYS A 874 12.15 21.93 48.82
CA LYS A 874 12.00 23.06 49.74
C LYS A 874 12.40 22.74 51.20
N LEU A 875 13.08 21.62 51.46
CA LEU A 875 13.51 21.24 52.82
C LEU A 875 15.03 21.38 53.00
N PRO A 876 15.51 22.27 53.91
CA PRO A 876 16.94 22.34 54.25
C PRO A 876 17.43 21.06 54.96
N ARG A 877 18.75 20.87 54.98
CA ARG A 877 19.44 19.67 55.52
C ARG A 877 19.31 19.54 57.05
N ILE A 878 18.13 19.13 57.53
CA ILE A 878 17.82 18.90 58.95
C ILE A 878 18.15 17.44 59.35
N PRO A 879 18.71 17.17 60.54
CA PRO A 879 19.11 15.83 60.99
C PRO A 879 17.96 14.80 61.00
N ARG A 880 18.31 13.53 60.77
CA ARG A 880 17.38 12.42 60.43
C ARG A 880 16.42 11.95 61.56
N LYS A 881 16.43 12.56 62.76
CA LYS A 881 15.54 12.17 63.88
C LYS A 881 14.25 13.00 63.86
N GLY A 882 13.08 12.37 64.02
CA GLY A 882 11.78 13.05 64.13
C GLY A 882 10.89 13.00 62.87
N LYS A 883 10.12 14.07 62.62
CA LYS A 883 9.06 14.13 61.57
C LYS A 883 9.57 13.77 60.15
N LEU A 884 10.83 14.10 59.83
CA LEU A 884 11.49 13.76 58.56
C LEU A 884 11.56 12.24 58.34
N GLY A 885 11.86 11.46 59.39
CA GLY A 885 11.89 10.00 59.31
C GLY A 885 10.53 9.38 58.97
N LYS A 886 9.42 9.96 59.46
CA LYS A 886 8.06 9.54 59.07
C LYS A 886 7.78 9.87 57.59
N ARG A 887 8.20 11.04 57.09
CA ARG A 887 8.07 11.42 55.68
C ARG A 887 8.86 10.49 54.74
N LEU A 888 10.11 10.15 55.11
CA LEU A 888 10.95 9.23 54.34
C LEU A 888 10.39 7.81 54.27
N ARG A 889 9.81 7.29 55.37
CA ARG A 889 9.09 6.00 55.34
C ARG A 889 7.88 6.04 54.39
N LYS A 890 7.09 7.13 54.41
CA LYS A 890 5.94 7.28 53.49
C LYS A 890 6.37 7.34 52.02
N ALA A 891 7.49 8.03 51.71
CA ALA A 891 8.06 8.01 50.36
C ALA A 891 8.49 6.62 49.92
N ARG A 892 9.19 5.86 50.78
CA ARG A 892 9.59 4.49 50.44
C ARG A 892 8.39 3.59 50.15
N ALA A 893 7.28 3.75 50.88
CA ALA A 893 6.03 3.03 50.61
C ALA A 893 5.44 3.39 49.25
N ILE A 894 5.36 4.68 48.89
CA ILE A 894 4.87 5.14 47.57
C ILE A 894 5.78 4.61 46.44
N ASN A 895 7.10 4.65 46.63
CA ASN A 895 8.06 4.14 45.66
C ASN A 895 7.89 2.62 45.44
N ASN A 896 7.56 1.86 46.49
CA ASN A 896 7.24 0.43 46.37
C ASN A 896 5.94 0.18 45.57
N LEU A 897 4.95 1.06 45.61
CA LEU A 897 3.74 0.95 44.78
C LEU A 897 4.05 1.20 43.30
N GLY A 898 4.87 2.21 42.99
CA GLY A 898 5.37 2.43 41.64
C GLY A 898 6.20 1.24 41.12
N LYS A 899 7.03 0.66 42.00
CA LYS A 899 7.81 -0.55 41.71
C LYS A 899 6.90 -1.72 41.28
N LYS A 900 5.78 -1.97 41.99
CA LYS A 900 4.78 -3.01 41.64
C LYS A 900 4.15 -2.86 40.24
N VAL A 901 4.18 -1.68 39.62
CA VAL A 901 3.65 -1.45 38.25
C VAL A 901 4.77 -1.41 37.21
N LYS A 902 5.98 -0.95 37.56
CA LYS A 902 7.15 -1.00 36.67
C LYS A 902 7.73 -2.42 36.51
N GLU A 903 7.57 -3.30 37.49
CA GLU A 903 8.06 -4.69 37.43
C GLU A 903 7.07 -5.70 36.84
N ARG A 904 5.83 -5.31 36.50
CA ARG A 904 4.94 -6.22 35.76
C ARG A 904 5.44 -6.35 34.33
N SER A 905 5.53 -7.57 33.82
CA SER A 905 5.59 -7.78 32.38
C SER A 905 4.31 -7.22 31.73
N PRO A 906 4.39 -6.65 30.52
CA PRO A 906 3.24 -6.62 29.63
C PRO A 906 2.68 -8.05 29.48
N ALA A 907 1.39 -8.17 29.20
CA ALA A 907 0.80 -9.46 28.87
C ALA A 907 1.46 -10.00 27.59
N ALA A 908 1.73 -11.30 27.57
CA ALA A 908 2.30 -11.97 26.39
C ALA A 908 1.29 -12.03 25.23
N TRP A 909 -0.01 -12.00 25.55
CA TRP A 909 -1.08 -11.67 24.63
C TRP A 909 -1.28 -10.14 24.65
N THR A 910 -1.41 -9.54 23.48
CA THR A 910 -2.11 -8.25 23.33
C THR A 910 -3.53 -8.56 22.89
N CYS A 911 -4.52 -7.71 23.20
CA CYS A 911 -5.93 -8.05 23.03
C CYS A 911 -6.25 -8.47 21.59
N HIS A 912 -7.02 -9.55 21.38
CA HIS A 912 -6.85 -10.37 20.17
C HIS A 912 -7.00 -9.63 18.83
N ASP A 913 -7.93 -8.68 18.69
CA ASP A 913 -8.03 -7.84 17.49
C ASP A 913 -7.27 -6.49 17.62
N ILE A 914 -7.06 -5.97 18.83
CA ILE A 914 -6.23 -4.75 19.02
C ILE A 914 -4.77 -5.07 18.70
N ALA A 915 -4.27 -6.27 18.98
CA ALA A 915 -2.93 -6.71 18.62
C ALA A 915 -2.69 -6.62 17.11
N GLU A 916 -3.63 -7.16 16.33
CA GLU A 916 -3.55 -7.20 14.86
C GLU A 916 -3.69 -5.79 14.26
N MET A 917 -4.43 -4.89 14.92
CA MET A 917 -4.46 -3.47 14.57
C MET A 917 -3.27 -2.66 15.13
N ALA A 918 -2.61 -3.09 16.22
CA ALA A 918 -1.67 -2.28 17.01
C ALA A 918 -0.30 -2.10 16.40
N PHE A 919 0.08 -2.94 15.45
CA PHE A 919 1.47 -3.06 15.05
C PHE A 919 1.72 -2.84 13.55
N GLY A 920 0.65 -2.60 12.78
CA GLY A 920 0.70 -1.99 11.45
C GLY A 920 1.40 -2.85 10.38
N VAL A 921 1.79 -2.18 9.28
CA VAL A 921 2.75 -2.72 8.33
C VAL A 921 4.15 -2.60 8.94
N CYS A 922 5.01 -3.59 8.73
CA CYS A 922 6.37 -3.61 9.25
C CYS A 922 7.20 -2.45 8.66
N ASP A 923 7.29 -1.34 9.40
CA ASP A 923 7.96 -0.11 9.01
C ASP A 923 9.46 -0.35 8.73
N PRO A 924 10.04 0.14 7.60
CA PRO A 924 11.48 0.05 7.38
C PRO A 924 12.33 0.68 8.50
N ASP A 925 11.81 1.65 9.26
CA ASP A 925 12.47 2.25 10.43
C ASP A 925 12.51 1.31 11.66
N PHE A 926 11.65 0.29 11.71
CA PHE A 926 11.68 -0.76 12.74
C PHE A 926 12.75 -1.81 12.41
N GLY A 927 12.74 -2.31 11.17
CA GLY A 927 13.71 -3.29 10.67
C GLY A 927 13.32 -3.83 9.30
N ALA A 928 14.21 -3.68 8.32
CA ALA A 928 13.97 -4.00 6.92
C ALA A 928 14.91 -5.11 6.40
N TRP A 929 14.67 -5.57 5.18
CA TRP A 929 15.31 -6.76 4.60
C TRP A 929 15.69 -6.56 3.13
N GLY A 930 16.48 -7.50 2.61
CA GLY A 930 16.76 -7.65 1.18
C GLY A 930 17.72 -8.83 0.94
N ASP A 931 18.38 -8.89 -0.21
CA ASP A 931 19.31 -9.98 -0.54
C ASP A 931 20.43 -10.13 0.51
N ARG A 932 20.35 -11.21 1.29
CA ARG A 932 21.34 -11.61 2.31
C ARG A 932 21.73 -10.45 3.23
N PHE A 933 20.78 -9.61 3.63
CA PHE A 933 20.97 -8.64 4.71
C PHE A 933 19.71 -8.35 5.53
N ILE A 934 19.94 -7.94 6.78
CA ILE A 934 18.96 -7.30 7.65
C ILE A 934 19.39 -5.86 7.93
N GLN A 935 18.46 -4.91 7.86
CA GLN A 935 18.62 -3.54 8.30
C GLN A 935 17.94 -3.34 9.66
N LEU A 936 18.63 -2.71 10.60
CA LEU A 936 18.18 -2.40 11.95
C LEU A 936 18.43 -0.91 12.20
N GLY A 937 17.43 -0.08 11.91
CA GLY A 937 17.62 1.39 11.89
C GLY A 937 18.65 1.80 10.85
N GLU A 938 19.65 2.57 11.28
CA GLU A 938 20.69 3.14 10.40
C GLU A 938 21.85 2.18 10.08
N TRP A 939 21.68 0.87 10.36
CA TRP A 939 22.72 -0.15 10.27
C TRP A 939 22.26 -1.39 9.50
N ARG A 940 23.18 -2.01 8.75
CA ARG A 940 22.95 -3.27 8.02
C ARG A 940 23.95 -4.34 8.41
N LEU A 941 23.46 -5.57 8.51
CA LEU A 941 24.25 -6.78 8.74
C LEU A 941 24.02 -7.71 7.54
N ALA A 942 25.08 -8.08 6.83
CA ALA A 942 24.96 -8.72 5.51
C ALA A 942 26.02 -9.78 5.24
N ALA A 943 25.65 -10.85 4.54
CA ALA A 943 26.63 -11.65 3.80
C ALA A 943 26.86 -10.97 2.44
N ILE A 944 28.01 -10.29 2.32
CA ILE A 944 28.41 -9.56 1.12
C ILE A 944 28.69 -10.55 -0.01
N ASP A 945 29.34 -11.66 0.31
CA ASP A 945 29.53 -12.80 -0.58
C ASP A 945 29.59 -14.10 0.23
N ASP A 946 30.02 -15.19 -0.39
CA ASP A 946 30.19 -16.51 0.24
C ASP A 946 31.38 -16.61 1.21
N THR A 947 32.17 -15.54 1.34
CA THR A 947 33.41 -15.48 2.12
C THR A 947 33.51 -14.25 3.03
N HIS A 948 32.65 -13.23 2.86
CA HIS A 948 32.58 -12.04 3.70
C HIS A 948 31.18 -11.77 4.26
N PHE A 949 31.11 -11.56 5.58
CA PHE A 949 29.97 -11.00 6.28
C PHE A 949 30.36 -9.69 6.96
N SER A 950 29.51 -8.67 6.97
CA SER A 950 29.84 -7.33 7.49
C SER A 950 28.73 -6.68 8.32
N ILE A 951 29.14 -5.69 9.10
CA ILE A 951 28.26 -4.74 9.82
C ILE A 951 28.62 -3.34 9.33
N SER A 952 27.66 -2.61 8.76
CA SER A 952 27.89 -1.31 8.10
C SER A 952 26.80 -0.29 8.37
N HIS A 953 27.18 0.98 8.52
CA HIS A 953 26.31 2.13 8.77
C HIS A 953 26.03 2.90 7.47
N LYS A 954 24.90 3.62 7.42
CA LYS A 954 24.48 4.36 6.21
C LYS A 954 25.44 5.47 5.77
N ASP A 955 26.30 5.98 6.65
CA ASP A 955 27.31 7.01 6.35
C ASP A 955 28.49 6.45 5.50
N GLY A 956 28.33 5.26 4.90
CA GLY A 956 29.30 4.61 4.01
C GLY A 956 30.39 3.81 4.73
N GLN A 957 30.26 3.59 6.04
CA GLN A 957 31.30 2.98 6.87
C GLN A 957 30.94 1.54 7.30
N THR A 958 31.83 0.61 6.98
CA THR A 958 31.85 -0.76 7.49
C THR A 958 32.67 -0.81 8.77
N ALA A 959 32.01 -1.18 9.88
CA ALA A 959 32.64 -1.18 11.20
C ALA A 959 33.32 -2.53 11.55
N GLN A 960 32.93 -3.61 10.89
CA GLN A 960 33.55 -4.92 11.05
C GLN A 960 33.25 -5.82 9.85
N ILE A 961 34.27 -6.56 9.39
CA ILE A 961 34.14 -7.67 8.44
C ILE A 961 34.56 -8.98 9.13
N TYR A 962 33.84 -10.05 8.83
CA TYR A 962 33.98 -11.41 9.32
C TYR A 962 34.20 -12.32 8.10
N ARG A 963 35.29 -13.09 8.06
CA ARG A 963 35.62 -13.93 6.90
C ARG A 963 35.36 -15.42 7.12
N SER A 964 35.08 -16.15 6.04
CA SER A 964 34.90 -17.61 6.04
C SER A 964 36.13 -18.37 6.55
N ASP A 965 37.33 -17.81 6.38
CA ASP A 965 38.58 -18.30 6.95
C ASP A 965 38.73 -18.07 8.46
N GLY A 966 37.72 -17.47 9.11
CA GLY A 966 37.70 -17.17 10.54
C GLY A 966 38.42 -15.87 10.95
N SER A 967 39.02 -15.13 10.01
CA SER A 967 39.65 -13.85 10.31
C SER A 967 38.65 -12.69 10.48
N LEU A 968 39.12 -11.65 11.20
CA LEU A 968 38.35 -10.45 11.55
C LEU A 968 39.10 -9.23 11.05
N HIS A 969 38.40 -8.34 10.35
CA HIS A 969 38.94 -7.08 9.83
C HIS A 969 38.10 -5.93 10.39
N PRO A 970 38.58 -5.24 11.45
CA PRO A 970 37.84 -4.14 12.08
C PRO A 970 37.82 -2.90 11.19
N GLY A 971 36.83 -2.04 11.43
CA GLY A 971 36.74 -0.70 10.83
C GLY A 971 37.61 0.36 11.53
N PRO A 972 37.60 1.60 11.04
CA PRO A 972 36.74 2.11 9.98
C PRO A 972 37.23 1.73 8.57
N ARG A 973 36.29 1.37 7.69
CA ARG A 973 36.54 0.92 6.31
C ARG A 973 35.37 1.31 5.41
N THR A 974 35.62 1.58 4.13
CA THR A 974 34.58 1.92 3.14
C THR A 974 34.23 0.78 2.18
N ASP A 975 34.93 -0.36 2.27
CA ASP A 975 34.64 -1.57 1.51
C ASP A 975 33.70 -2.53 2.26
N TYR A 976 33.12 -3.51 1.56
CA TYR A 976 32.17 -4.50 2.11
C TYR A 976 30.92 -3.91 2.81
N GLY A 977 30.53 -2.67 2.49
CA GLY A 977 29.32 -2.04 3.02
C GLY A 977 28.05 -2.51 2.30
N ALA A 978 26.98 -2.83 3.04
CA ALA A 978 25.75 -3.43 2.51
C ALA A 978 24.72 -2.42 1.95
N TRP A 979 25.04 -1.13 1.95
CA TRP A 979 24.12 -0.05 1.59
C TRP A 979 23.87 0.11 0.09
N HIS A 980 24.66 -0.57 -0.75
CA HIS A 980 24.43 -0.68 -2.20
C HIS A 980 23.25 -1.60 -2.58
N ARG A 981 22.69 -2.37 -1.63
CA ARG A 981 21.59 -3.30 -1.89
C ARG A 981 20.23 -2.61 -1.72
N ALA A 982 19.28 -2.91 -2.61
CA ALA A 982 17.89 -2.48 -2.42
C ALA A 982 17.26 -3.16 -1.18
N LEU A 983 16.29 -2.48 -0.55
CA LEU A 983 15.33 -3.18 0.31
C LEU A 983 14.44 -4.09 -0.56
N GLY A 984 13.87 -5.13 0.03
CA GLY A 984 12.96 -6.04 -0.67
C GLY A 984 12.85 -7.40 0.01
N PHE A 985 12.59 -8.45 -0.78
CA PHE A 985 12.41 -9.81 -0.26
C PHE A 985 13.70 -10.35 0.41
N PRO A 986 13.61 -11.03 1.58
CA PRO A 986 14.74 -11.53 2.37
C PRO A 986 15.43 -12.77 1.75
N PHE A 987 15.96 -12.65 0.53
CA PHE A 987 16.65 -13.73 -0.16
C PHE A 987 17.88 -14.23 0.63
N GLY A 988 18.10 -15.54 0.64
CA GLY A 988 19.23 -16.16 1.32
C GLY A 988 19.22 -16.01 2.86
N ILE A 989 18.08 -15.62 3.45
CA ILE A 989 17.90 -15.57 4.91
C ILE A 989 17.11 -16.82 5.34
N THR A 990 17.51 -17.42 6.47
CA THR A 990 16.86 -18.62 7.03
C THR A 990 17.00 -18.59 8.54
N PHE A 991 16.12 -19.27 9.27
CA PHE A 991 16.11 -19.25 10.73
C PHE A 991 16.26 -20.64 11.34
N GLY A 992 16.48 -20.67 12.64
CA GLY A 992 16.36 -21.85 13.47
C GLY A 992 16.40 -21.48 14.96
N PRO A 993 16.46 -22.49 15.86
CA PRO A 993 16.45 -22.25 17.30
C PRO A 993 17.61 -21.34 17.75
N GLY A 994 17.27 -20.13 18.18
CA GLY A 994 18.21 -19.13 18.69
C GLY A 994 19.14 -18.48 17.66
N PHE A 995 18.98 -18.73 16.34
CA PHE A 995 19.87 -18.19 15.31
C PHE A 995 19.16 -17.67 14.04
N ILE A 996 19.82 -16.72 13.39
CA ILE A 996 19.56 -16.29 12.01
C ILE A 996 20.73 -16.74 11.12
N GLN A 997 20.41 -17.26 9.95
CA GLN A 997 21.35 -17.52 8.86
C GLN A 997 21.17 -16.43 7.80
N ILE A 998 22.28 -15.90 7.31
CA ILE A 998 22.34 -14.91 6.24
C ILE A 998 23.42 -15.40 5.25
N GLY A 999 22.99 -15.84 4.06
CA GLY A 999 23.85 -16.55 3.12
C GLY A 999 24.47 -17.81 3.73
N LYS A 1000 25.81 -17.91 3.71
CA LYS A 1000 26.59 -18.99 4.33
C LYS A 1000 27.07 -18.67 5.75
N PHE A 1001 26.60 -17.58 6.36
CA PHE A 1001 26.93 -17.17 7.73
C PHE A 1001 25.75 -17.37 8.67
N ARG A 1002 26.04 -17.69 9.93
CA ARG A 1002 25.05 -17.78 11.02
C ARG A 1002 25.45 -16.92 12.19
N LEU A 1003 24.45 -16.25 12.79
CA LEU A 1003 24.55 -15.42 13.98
C LEU A 1003 23.49 -15.88 14.98
N GLY A 1004 23.85 -16.09 16.24
CA GLY A 1004 22.89 -16.67 17.19
C GLY A 1004 23.46 -17.07 18.54
N ALA A 1005 22.55 -17.36 19.46
CA ALA A 1005 22.86 -17.97 20.74
C ALA A 1005 23.21 -19.44 20.52
N ALA A 1006 24.50 -19.81 20.65
CA ALA A 1006 24.91 -21.21 20.69
C ALA A 1006 24.47 -21.89 21.99
N ASN A 1007 24.37 -21.11 23.08
CA ASN A 1007 23.58 -21.42 24.27
C ASN A 1007 23.24 -20.12 25.03
N ASP A 1008 22.73 -20.24 26.25
CA ASP A 1008 22.40 -19.13 27.16
C ASP A 1008 23.58 -18.20 27.54
N GLU A 1009 24.83 -18.63 27.31
CA GLU A 1009 26.07 -17.97 27.74
C GLU A 1009 26.97 -17.56 26.57
N HIS A 1010 26.71 -18.03 25.34
CA HIS A 1010 27.57 -17.82 24.17
C HIS A 1010 26.76 -17.36 22.95
N PHE A 1011 27.09 -16.19 22.43
CA PHE A 1011 26.67 -15.71 21.11
C PHE A 1011 27.80 -15.95 20.10
N SER A 1012 27.49 -16.54 18.95
CA SER A 1012 28.48 -16.92 17.94
C SER A 1012 28.17 -16.29 16.58
N ILE A 1013 29.23 -16.02 15.81
CA ILE A 1013 29.19 -15.75 14.38
C ILE A 1013 30.06 -16.82 13.70
N SER A 1014 29.48 -17.61 12.79
CA SER A 1014 30.14 -18.80 12.22
C SER A 1014 29.78 -19.07 10.75
N HIS A 1015 30.76 -19.50 9.96
CA HIS A 1015 30.64 -19.83 8.54
C HIS A 1015 30.37 -21.32 8.29
N ARG A 1016 29.77 -21.64 7.14
CA ARG A 1016 29.42 -23.02 6.72
C ARG A 1016 30.62 -23.98 6.69
N ASP A 1017 31.82 -23.47 6.44
CA ASP A 1017 33.06 -24.26 6.35
C ASP A 1017 33.63 -24.67 7.74
N GLY A 1018 32.80 -24.62 8.80
CA GLY A 1018 33.15 -25.01 10.17
C GLY A 1018 33.77 -23.92 11.03
N ASN A 1019 34.27 -22.84 10.43
CA ASN A 1019 34.92 -21.75 11.18
C ASN A 1019 33.93 -20.89 11.96
N THR A 1020 34.03 -20.94 13.29
CA THR A 1020 33.54 -19.89 14.20
C THR A 1020 34.51 -18.71 14.14
N ILE A 1021 33.98 -17.55 13.75
CA ILE A 1021 34.73 -16.32 13.43
C ILE A 1021 34.84 -15.41 14.67
N GLN A 1022 33.78 -15.37 15.48
CA GLN A 1022 33.75 -14.63 16.73
C GLN A 1022 32.77 -15.28 17.71
N ILE A 1023 33.15 -15.34 18.98
CA ILE A 1023 32.30 -15.71 20.10
C ILE A 1023 32.26 -14.54 21.08
N PHE A 1024 31.09 -14.23 21.61
CA PHE A 1024 30.88 -13.28 22.70
C PHE A 1024 30.22 -14.03 23.86
N ARG A 1025 30.79 -13.93 25.06
CA ARG A 1025 30.27 -14.58 26.26
C ARG A 1025 29.42 -13.63 27.09
N ASP A 1026 28.49 -14.17 27.87
CA ASP A 1026 27.59 -13.36 28.71
C ASP A 1026 28.30 -12.53 29.79
N ASP A 1027 29.50 -12.97 30.18
CA ASP A 1027 30.44 -12.29 31.08
C ASP A 1027 31.18 -11.08 30.47
N GLY A 1028 31.03 -10.83 29.16
CA GLY A 1028 31.72 -9.74 28.44
C GLY A 1028 32.91 -10.19 27.59
N THR A 1029 33.44 -11.39 27.82
CA THR A 1029 34.66 -11.84 27.12
C THR A 1029 34.41 -12.19 25.65
N ARG A 1030 35.44 -11.95 24.83
CA ARG A 1030 35.42 -12.12 23.36
C ARG A 1030 36.50 -13.12 22.94
N HIS A 1031 36.15 -14.08 22.08
CA HIS A 1031 37.10 -15.01 21.46
C HIS A 1031 37.06 -14.91 19.93
N THR A 1032 38.18 -14.53 19.34
CA THR A 1032 38.37 -14.36 17.89
C THR A 1032 38.62 -15.69 17.17
N GLY A 1033 38.25 -15.76 15.90
CA GLY A 1033 38.50 -16.90 15.01
C GLY A 1033 39.94 -16.96 14.45
N PRO A 1034 40.24 -18.00 13.64
CA PRO A 1034 39.41 -19.18 13.38
C PRO A 1034 39.33 -20.11 14.59
N ARG A 1035 38.12 -20.55 14.93
CA ARG A 1035 37.85 -21.61 15.92
C ARG A 1035 36.86 -22.61 15.31
N GLN A 1036 36.76 -23.82 15.87
CA GLN A 1036 35.92 -24.91 15.35
C GLN A 1036 34.84 -25.38 16.36
N ASP A 1037 34.92 -24.89 17.60
CA ASP A 1037 33.91 -25.00 18.64
C ASP A 1037 32.93 -23.81 18.61
N TRP A 1038 31.75 -24.00 19.22
CA TRP A 1038 30.64 -23.02 19.29
C TRP A 1038 30.05 -22.58 17.93
N GLY A 1039 30.31 -23.32 16.85
CA GLY A 1039 29.73 -23.06 15.53
C GLY A 1039 28.25 -23.42 15.45
N LEU A 1040 27.44 -22.54 14.87
CA LEU A 1040 25.97 -22.67 14.81
C LEU A 1040 25.48 -23.65 13.73
N TRP A 1041 26.40 -24.30 13.01
CA TRP A 1041 26.08 -25.26 11.94
C TRP A 1041 25.69 -26.65 12.44
N GLY A 1042 25.94 -26.95 13.72
CA GLY A 1042 25.36 -28.11 14.41
C GLY A 1042 23.88 -27.95 14.81
N ILE A 1043 23.30 -26.75 14.67
CA ILE A 1043 21.88 -26.48 14.97
C ILE A 1043 21.07 -26.57 13.66
N THR A 1044 20.02 -27.38 13.61
CA THR A 1044 19.20 -27.52 12.40
C THR A 1044 18.41 -26.23 12.11
N ALA A 1045 18.34 -25.83 10.83
CA ALA A 1045 17.42 -24.76 10.38
C ALA A 1045 15.96 -25.23 10.50
N GLY A 1046 15.05 -24.30 10.79
CA GLY A 1046 13.64 -24.61 11.10
C GLY A 1046 12.91 -23.40 11.70
N PRO A 1047 11.90 -23.61 12.55
CA PRO A 1047 11.18 -22.52 13.21
C PRO A 1047 12.13 -21.60 14.00
N ALA A 1048 11.87 -20.30 13.93
CA ALA A 1048 12.67 -19.25 14.57
C ALA A 1048 12.45 -19.15 16.10
N SER A 1049 12.40 -20.29 16.78
CA SER A 1049 12.21 -20.38 18.22
C SER A 1049 13.34 -19.66 18.96
N GLY A 1050 13.00 -18.75 19.88
CA GLY A 1050 13.99 -17.91 20.57
C GLY A 1050 14.60 -16.80 19.70
N VAL A 1051 14.08 -16.55 18.50
CA VAL A 1051 14.37 -15.36 17.69
C VAL A 1051 13.20 -14.38 17.85
N THR A 1052 13.48 -13.12 18.20
CA THR A 1052 12.47 -12.06 18.32
C THR A 1052 13.05 -10.73 17.86
N PHE A 1053 12.21 -9.78 17.46
CA PHE A 1053 12.64 -8.47 17.00
C PHE A 1053 12.23 -7.40 18.01
N GLY A 1054 12.56 -6.15 17.73
CA GLY A 1054 12.06 -4.96 18.40
C GLY A 1054 12.58 -3.72 17.68
N ASP A 1055 12.11 -2.54 18.10
CA ASP A 1055 12.54 -1.24 17.56
C ASP A 1055 14.07 -1.20 17.30
N ARG A 1056 14.46 -1.32 16.03
CA ARG A 1056 15.84 -1.31 15.54
C ARG A 1056 16.76 -2.36 16.19
N PHE A 1057 16.23 -3.51 16.61
CA PHE A 1057 17.02 -4.62 17.16
C PHE A 1057 16.51 -6.03 16.85
N LEU A 1058 17.43 -6.98 16.87
CA LEU A 1058 17.21 -8.42 16.79
C LEU A 1058 17.66 -9.06 18.11
N GLN A 1059 16.81 -9.89 18.71
CA GLN A 1059 17.09 -10.71 19.89
C GLN A 1059 17.20 -12.19 19.50
N LEU A 1060 18.30 -12.81 19.94
CA LEU A 1060 18.69 -14.18 19.65
C LEU A 1060 18.98 -14.88 20.97
N GLY A 1061 18.03 -15.70 21.44
CA GLY A 1061 18.02 -16.23 22.80
C GLY A 1061 18.01 -15.12 23.84
N LYS A 1062 19.11 -15.00 24.60
CA LYS A 1062 19.33 -13.95 25.61
C LYS A 1062 20.22 -12.80 25.13
N PHE A 1063 20.67 -12.82 23.88
CA PHE A 1063 21.52 -11.77 23.31
C PHE A 1063 20.69 -10.81 22.45
N ARG A 1064 21.10 -9.54 22.39
CA ARG A 1064 20.51 -8.55 21.47
C ARG A 1064 21.58 -7.88 20.65
N ILE A 1065 21.26 -7.63 19.38
CA ILE A 1065 22.05 -6.83 18.45
C ILE A 1065 21.17 -5.75 17.84
N GLY A 1066 21.60 -4.49 17.80
CA GLY A 1066 20.74 -3.41 17.30
C GLY A 1066 21.33 -2.01 17.38
N ASP A 1067 20.68 -1.07 16.68
CA ASP A 1067 21.01 0.35 16.63
C ASP A 1067 20.38 1.09 17.81
N VAL A 1068 21.18 1.74 18.64
CA VAL A 1068 20.74 2.43 19.84
C VAL A 1068 20.17 3.82 19.56
N ASN A 1069 20.66 4.53 18.52
CA ASN A 1069 20.38 5.96 18.33
C ASN A 1069 20.71 6.52 16.94
N GLY A 1070 20.81 5.69 15.91
CA GLY A 1070 21.26 6.06 14.57
C GLY A 1070 22.76 6.31 14.42
N ARG A 1071 23.54 6.19 15.51
CA ARG A 1071 25.00 6.39 15.53
C ARG A 1071 25.79 5.26 16.19
N ARG A 1072 25.12 4.31 16.85
CA ARG A 1072 25.77 3.23 17.61
C ARG A 1072 25.04 1.91 17.46
N PHE A 1073 25.72 0.91 16.90
CA PHE A 1073 25.26 -0.48 16.97
C PHE A 1073 25.90 -1.17 18.16
N VAL A 1074 25.16 -2.02 18.87
CA VAL A 1074 25.67 -2.77 20.02
C VAL A 1074 25.30 -4.24 19.97
N VAL A 1075 26.19 -5.08 20.50
CA VAL A 1075 25.93 -6.49 20.86
C VAL A 1075 25.88 -6.57 22.38
N THR A 1076 24.82 -7.14 22.95
CA THR A 1076 24.54 -7.11 24.39
C THR A 1076 23.98 -8.44 24.89
N HIS A 1077 24.05 -8.68 26.20
CA HIS A 1077 23.34 -9.78 26.85
C HIS A 1077 22.27 -9.27 27.83
N LEU A 1078 21.06 -9.82 27.72
CA LEU A 1078 19.86 -9.35 28.40
C LEU A 1078 19.84 -9.64 29.91
N LYS A 1079 20.40 -10.78 30.34
CA LYS A 1079 20.38 -11.23 31.75
C LYS A 1079 21.52 -10.63 32.59
N THR A 1080 22.71 -10.44 32.03
CA THR A 1080 23.84 -9.80 32.73
C THR A 1080 23.82 -8.28 32.58
N GLY A 1081 23.22 -7.77 31.51
CA GLY A 1081 23.26 -6.33 31.18
C GLY A 1081 24.58 -5.89 30.53
N ASN A 1082 25.47 -6.84 30.20
CA ASN A 1082 26.79 -6.54 29.66
C ASN A 1082 26.71 -6.06 28.20
N LEU A 1083 27.53 -5.06 27.90
CA LEU A 1083 27.88 -4.65 26.54
C LEU A 1083 29.02 -5.56 26.07
N LEU A 1084 28.83 -6.26 24.94
CA LEU A 1084 29.77 -7.25 24.43
C LEU A 1084 30.58 -6.72 23.24
N GLN A 1085 30.01 -5.79 22.48
CA GLN A 1085 30.68 -5.02 21.43
C GLN A 1085 29.89 -3.75 21.13
N LEU A 1086 30.58 -2.67 20.77
CA LEU A 1086 30.00 -1.44 20.25
C LEU A 1086 30.69 -1.05 18.94
N TYR A 1087 29.91 -0.49 18.02
CA TYR A 1087 30.35 0.06 16.73
C TYR A 1087 29.81 1.49 16.62
N ASN A 1088 30.64 2.46 16.28
CA ASN A 1088 30.21 3.85 16.01
C ASN A 1088 29.98 4.06 14.50
N SER A 1089 29.12 5.01 14.13
CA SER A 1089 28.76 5.29 12.72
C SER A 1089 29.91 5.75 11.83
N ASP A 1090 31.02 6.20 12.42
CA ASP A 1090 32.27 6.49 11.71
C ASP A 1090 33.03 5.22 11.28
N GLY A 1091 32.55 4.02 11.65
CA GLY A 1091 33.16 2.73 11.40
C GLY A 1091 34.11 2.25 12.51
N THR A 1092 34.33 3.02 13.58
CA THR A 1092 35.23 2.61 14.66
C THR A 1092 34.61 1.54 15.57
N LEU A 1093 35.43 0.61 16.05
CA LEU A 1093 35.12 -0.18 17.24
C LEU A 1093 35.39 0.66 18.48
N ASP A 1094 34.39 0.82 19.35
CA ASP A 1094 34.56 1.56 20.59
C ASP A 1094 35.15 0.64 21.68
N PRO A 1095 36.29 0.99 22.31
CA PRO A 1095 36.84 0.22 23.42
C PRO A 1095 36.15 0.50 24.76
N ASP A 1096 35.36 1.58 24.90
CA ASP A 1096 34.66 1.88 26.15
C ASP A 1096 33.43 0.97 26.31
N GLU A 1097 33.58 -0.09 27.11
CA GLU A 1097 32.52 -1.06 27.48
C GLU A 1097 31.46 -0.45 28.45
N SER A 1098 30.96 0.74 28.09
CA SER A 1098 29.93 1.49 28.80
C SER A 1098 28.59 0.73 28.80
N ALA A 1099 28.34 0.01 29.90
CA ALA A 1099 27.10 -0.75 30.15
C ALA A 1099 25.79 0.10 30.04
N SER A 1100 25.87 1.43 30.01
CA SER A 1100 24.71 2.30 29.77
C SER A 1100 24.11 2.13 28.36
N TRP A 1101 24.91 1.74 27.35
CA TRP A 1101 24.41 1.44 26.00
C TRP A 1101 23.69 0.10 25.95
N ALA A 1102 24.21 -0.91 26.66
CA ALA A 1102 23.52 -2.18 26.83
C ALA A 1102 22.18 -2.00 27.57
N GLY A 1103 22.15 -1.13 28.59
CA GLY A 1103 20.91 -0.71 29.24
C GLY A 1103 19.90 -0.07 28.28
N GLN A 1104 20.33 0.73 27.30
CA GLN A 1104 19.40 1.34 26.33
C GLN A 1104 18.77 0.29 25.40
N LEU A 1105 19.56 -0.64 24.84
CA LEU A 1105 19.01 -1.69 23.97
C LEU A 1105 18.19 -2.74 24.74
N ASN A 1106 18.63 -3.13 25.94
CA ASN A 1106 17.94 -4.14 26.76
C ASN A 1106 16.61 -3.61 27.36
N ASN A 1107 16.46 -2.31 27.55
CA ASN A 1107 15.20 -1.71 28.03
C ASN A 1107 14.14 -1.51 26.93
N ARG A 1108 14.48 -1.68 25.64
CA ARG A 1108 13.47 -1.76 24.57
C ARG A 1108 12.66 -3.05 24.70
N TYR A 1109 11.41 -3.04 24.25
CA TYR A 1109 10.55 -4.23 24.28
C TYR A 1109 10.82 -5.12 23.08
N ALA A 1110 10.87 -6.44 23.31
CA ALA A 1110 10.81 -7.40 22.22
C ALA A 1110 9.38 -7.44 21.69
N GLN A 1111 9.24 -7.35 20.37
CA GLN A 1111 8.01 -7.13 19.64
C GLN A 1111 7.73 -8.33 18.74
N PHE A 1112 6.60 -9.00 18.99
CA PHE A 1112 6.09 -10.12 18.17
C PHE A 1112 5.25 -9.61 16.97
N HIS A 1113 5.56 -8.42 16.49
CA HIS A 1113 4.63 -7.54 15.77
C HIS A 1113 4.37 -7.89 14.31
N CYS A 1114 5.33 -8.55 13.67
CA CYS A 1114 5.21 -9.04 12.31
C CYS A 1114 5.01 -10.57 12.38
N GLY A 1115 3.88 -11.07 11.85
CA GLY A 1115 3.34 -12.41 12.13
C GLY A 1115 4.39 -13.53 12.15
N GLY A 1116 4.51 -14.17 13.32
CA GLY A 1116 5.64 -14.98 13.83
C GLY A 1116 6.72 -15.45 12.86
N ILE A 1117 7.49 -14.52 12.27
CA ILE A 1117 8.47 -14.69 11.19
C ILE A 1117 7.92 -15.32 9.90
N GLN A 1118 7.29 -16.50 10.00
CA GLN A 1118 6.80 -17.30 8.89
C GLN A 1118 5.76 -16.54 8.06
N THR A 1119 4.88 -15.78 8.71
CA THR A 1119 3.90 -14.93 8.02
C THR A 1119 4.55 -13.76 7.28
N ILE A 1120 5.63 -13.18 7.82
CA ILE A 1120 6.39 -12.10 7.16
C ILE A 1120 7.11 -12.60 5.90
N LEU A 1121 7.71 -13.80 6.00
CA LEU A 1121 8.49 -14.43 4.93
C LEU A 1121 7.60 -15.02 3.82
N GLY A 1122 6.28 -14.95 3.94
CA GLY A 1122 5.33 -15.65 3.06
C GLY A 1122 5.36 -17.19 3.19
N THR A 1123 6.13 -17.75 4.13
CA THR A 1123 6.19 -19.19 4.35
C THR A 1123 4.96 -19.63 5.14
N CYS A 1124 3.97 -20.20 4.46
CA CYS A 1124 2.78 -20.76 5.11
C CYS A 1124 3.17 -21.69 6.28
N PRO A 1125 2.41 -21.75 7.40
CA PRO A 1125 2.72 -22.68 8.49
C PRO A 1125 2.88 -24.12 7.99
N GLY A 1126 4.05 -24.70 8.26
CA GLY A 1126 4.46 -26.01 7.74
C GLY A 1126 5.37 -25.97 6.50
N ILE A 1127 5.38 -24.88 5.73
CA ILE A 1127 6.35 -24.68 4.64
C ILE A 1127 7.65 -24.12 5.22
N THR A 1128 8.79 -24.71 4.88
CA THR A 1128 10.11 -24.17 5.27
C THR A 1128 11.13 -24.43 4.16
N THR A 1129 11.59 -23.36 3.53
CA THR A 1129 12.64 -23.39 2.50
C THR A 1129 14.02 -23.12 3.12
N GLY A 1130 15.05 -23.63 2.45
CA GLY A 1130 16.45 -23.34 2.74
C GLY A 1130 17.34 -23.78 1.59
N ASP A 1131 18.66 -23.65 1.74
CA ASP A 1131 19.61 -24.08 0.71
C ASP A 1131 19.34 -25.53 0.27
N ARG A 1132 18.96 -25.68 -1.01
CA ARG A 1132 18.58 -26.94 -1.66
C ARG A 1132 17.36 -27.68 -1.10
N PHE A 1133 16.49 -27.11 -0.25
CA PHE A 1133 15.30 -27.84 0.25
C PHE A 1133 14.02 -26.99 0.42
N MET A 1134 12.88 -27.69 0.34
CA MET A 1134 11.54 -27.23 0.71
C MET A 1134 10.85 -28.31 1.55
N GLN A 1135 10.60 -28.01 2.82
CA GLN A 1135 9.79 -28.83 3.72
C GLN A 1135 8.31 -28.42 3.62
N LEU A 1136 7.39 -29.39 3.70
CA LEU A 1136 5.94 -29.24 3.63
C LEU A 1136 5.29 -30.09 4.75
N GLY A 1137 5.16 -29.51 5.94
CA GLY A 1137 4.77 -30.25 7.16
C GLY A 1137 5.89 -31.22 7.56
N ASP A 1138 5.57 -32.51 7.61
CA ASP A 1138 6.54 -33.58 7.91
C ASP A 1138 7.34 -34.05 6.67
N TRP A 1139 6.95 -33.67 5.45
CA TRP A 1139 7.57 -34.08 4.18
C TRP A 1139 8.69 -33.13 3.76
N ARG A 1140 9.78 -33.60 3.13
CA ARG A 1140 10.93 -32.72 2.82
C ARG A 1140 11.57 -32.98 1.45
N LEU A 1141 11.12 -32.21 0.47
CA LEU A 1141 11.79 -32.09 -0.82
C LEU A 1141 13.21 -31.53 -0.62
N ALA A 1142 14.26 -32.26 -1.01
CA ALA A 1142 15.64 -31.80 -0.89
C ALA A 1142 16.51 -32.26 -2.07
N ALA A 1143 17.13 -31.31 -2.78
CA ALA A 1143 17.98 -31.58 -3.93
C ALA A 1143 19.37 -32.08 -3.48
N MET A 1144 19.55 -33.41 -3.57
CA MET A 1144 20.78 -34.14 -3.19
C MET A 1144 21.98 -33.69 -4.04
N ASP A 1145 21.76 -33.50 -5.33
CA ASP A 1145 22.70 -32.89 -6.27
C ASP A 1145 21.91 -32.06 -7.31
N ASN A 1146 22.56 -31.57 -8.37
CA ASN A 1146 21.93 -30.67 -9.34
C ASN A 1146 20.91 -31.37 -10.27
N ASN A 1147 20.86 -32.71 -10.28
CA ASN A 1147 19.99 -33.52 -11.12
C ASN A 1147 18.97 -34.35 -10.31
N HIS A 1148 19.19 -34.54 -9.00
CA HIS A 1148 18.38 -35.44 -8.16
C HIS A 1148 17.88 -34.80 -6.86
N PHE A 1149 16.67 -35.17 -6.43
CA PHE A 1149 16.08 -34.78 -5.14
C PHE A 1149 15.46 -35.97 -4.39
N SER A 1150 15.42 -35.88 -3.06
CA SER A 1150 14.64 -36.74 -2.17
C SER A 1150 13.33 -36.05 -1.75
N ILE A 1151 12.40 -36.80 -1.16
CA ILE A 1151 11.13 -36.32 -0.56
C ILE A 1151 11.02 -36.86 0.87
#